data_AF-A0AAU3V5B3-F1
#
_entry.id   AF-A0AAU3V5B3-F1
#
_cell.length_a   1.000
_cell.length_b   1.000
_cell.length_c   1.000
_cell.angle_alpha   90.00
_cell.angle_beta   90.00
_cell.angle_gamma   90.00
#
_symmetry.space_group_name_H-M   'P 1'
#
loop_
_entity.id
_entity.type
_entity.pdbx_description
1 polymer ?
#
loop_
_entity_poly.entity_id
_entity_poly.type
_entity_poly.pdbx_seq_one_letter_code
_entity_poly.pdbx_strand_id
1 'polypeptide(L)'
;MNRWVGIVSLRETAAPTPVHRIALAIEAARQRTSYVIGGRQVSYARMRAALRSVGQAYAQRSEWDRYTYCMDLAGAFFNGVEPPQGLPGWLVADLRDALDRIDGSRTDRARKKDVRKSTPAKHEPRRTRPARPEPAGQGRSAPARPARSASRGDQRTPEPVRPYQRVGRRTVARDVTYPPLPAPPEELVAEPGAAVSAAVREAVGQWSPGAEETAWLGLAAEHRSHLYESCQADQVTPYVLRLLDRLGATTLDVILLDAYARWAAPQKSGEQSAEHVRRRHAADLALGQWIFDHSLARMGTGEAQQPARSVFEGVGRQILGALSIFGEHDVARRLVAAVWRDLDRPSAEPDADPVALAHTAFYKEGLSYDYDEEGPDHQKAFRAIARTDRGRTAEGTGPSKKAARAAAARAFLERYPQAAGPVGKGQKTTLTTDRTLRPLPYAQPGNSHFDAVNDLAAMFEVGHRADGLLAQALTHASWILENQAAVAAAHQRNNQLLAHQGSHVIAYLAAHVRARRVLAQGLTPDEDEARIHTTADEDTARLGAALHLAEGLLTSHGESGQGRTTVSDAAQAVVAAAWRTRGPGLLLRRPVVVDEWLDGLEHPLDPVTVLATMATTYGVAHDYEYDFSGPDHLKSFTATVVLRDTRGRVYQWTEQLPGTPGKPEAKKATAQAILDVLGAPADDLVDALLDPERDLLGYLLRAQLDGLGPTSERQRARIVARGDLGTDLLATGDTEAFVAWADRVTALLGPDGKRACETLRELYRKIVDDARHGPRSLLRRMAADPGTDTGSTVRRHASDAVRRAAGTGPWAASVRDIVQDWWRDQAPRTGVTVRDDMRQGTFLPLPVHLGALNEALTWCGEAAEAAGTQIDAELTIRDGTLHVWIGLPNVDVPTACDDFGRLLSRTLPYTDCLVAEDHVLLRLHGAHDTARLSPLAAAGLDAYASATRYRQRPAEEFPEASMAEEREGNI
;
A
#
# COMPACT_ATOMS: atom_id res chain seq x y z
N MET A 1 28.80 -38.67 -45.52
CA MET A 1 29.46 -38.81 -46.84
C MET A 1 29.17 -37.54 -47.63
N ASN A 2 30.23 -36.87 -48.08
CA ASN A 2 30.26 -35.46 -48.50
C ASN A 2 29.78 -35.22 -49.94
N ARG A 3 28.89 -34.26 -50.15
CA ARG A 3 28.82 -33.42 -51.37
C ARG A 3 28.22 -32.04 -51.05
N TRP A 4 29.06 -31.11 -50.66
CA TRP A 4 28.84 -29.67 -50.83
C TRP A 4 30.12 -29.12 -51.48
N VAL A 5 30.08 -28.85 -52.79
CA VAL A 5 31.17 -28.20 -53.52
C VAL A 5 30.56 -27.05 -54.30
N GLY A 6 31.03 -25.84 -54.01
CA GLY A 6 30.70 -24.66 -54.80
C GLY A 6 30.80 -23.33 -54.05
N ILE A 7 31.90 -23.03 -53.36
CA ILE A 7 32.19 -21.66 -52.92
C ILE A 7 33.67 -21.36 -53.15
N VAL A 8 33.96 -20.65 -54.25
CA VAL A 8 35.10 -19.73 -54.32
C VAL A 8 34.62 -18.50 -55.09
N SER A 9 34.58 -17.35 -54.42
CA SER A 9 34.99 -16.11 -55.05
C SER A 9 35.71 -15.23 -54.03
N LEU A 10 36.77 -14.59 -54.52
CA LEU A 10 37.83 -13.90 -53.79
C LEU A 10 37.51 -12.39 -53.67
N ARG A 11 38.03 -11.83 -52.57
CA ARG A 11 38.35 -10.41 -52.30
C ARG A 11 37.19 -9.45 -52.01
N GLU A 12 36.88 -9.37 -50.72
CA GLU A 12 36.76 -8.13 -49.94
C GLU A 12 37.30 -8.47 -48.53
N THR A 13 37.75 -7.48 -47.75
CA THR A 13 38.31 -7.67 -46.40
C THR A 13 37.47 -8.67 -45.62
N ALA A 14 38.05 -9.84 -45.30
CA ALA A 14 37.30 -10.99 -44.80
C ALA A 14 36.39 -10.55 -43.65
N ALA A 15 35.08 -10.72 -43.84
CA ALA A 15 34.12 -10.57 -42.75
C ALA A 15 34.61 -11.44 -41.57
N PRO A 16 34.42 -10.99 -40.30
CA PRO A 16 34.67 -11.80 -39.12
C PRO A 16 34.27 -13.26 -39.35
N THR A 17 35.14 -14.21 -38.99
CA THR A 17 34.76 -15.63 -39.02
C THR A 17 33.46 -15.85 -38.22
N PRO A 18 32.65 -16.88 -38.49
CA PRO A 18 31.35 -17.08 -37.83
C PRO A 18 31.46 -17.09 -36.29
N VAL A 19 32.50 -17.74 -35.77
CA VAL A 19 32.84 -17.75 -34.34
C VAL A 19 33.15 -16.34 -33.82
N HIS A 20 33.76 -15.47 -34.63
CA HIS A 20 34.08 -14.10 -34.24
C HIS A 20 32.83 -13.21 -34.20
N ARG A 21 31.85 -13.35 -35.11
CA ARG A 21 30.57 -12.60 -35.05
C ARG A 21 29.75 -12.97 -33.83
N ILE A 22 29.60 -14.27 -33.57
CA ILE A 22 28.92 -14.75 -32.37
C ILE A 22 29.70 -14.33 -31.12
N ALA A 23 31.04 -14.38 -31.15
CA ALA A 23 31.84 -13.87 -30.03
C ALA A 23 31.65 -12.36 -29.82
N LEU A 24 31.59 -11.55 -30.87
CA LEU A 24 31.32 -10.11 -30.79
C LEU A 24 29.89 -9.82 -30.35
N ALA A 25 28.90 -10.59 -30.79
CA ALA A 25 27.51 -10.46 -30.36
C ALA A 25 27.32 -10.88 -28.90
N ILE A 26 27.96 -11.99 -28.50
CA ILE A 26 28.06 -12.41 -27.10
C ILE A 26 28.81 -11.35 -26.29
N GLU A 27 29.88 -10.77 -26.82
CA GLU A 27 30.67 -9.75 -26.13
C GLU A 27 29.92 -8.42 -26.06
N ALA A 28 29.17 -8.01 -27.07
CA ALA A 28 28.26 -6.86 -27.02
C ALA A 28 27.12 -7.10 -26.01
N ALA A 29 26.52 -8.29 -26.02
CA ALA A 29 25.53 -8.70 -25.02
C ALA A 29 26.13 -8.76 -23.61
N ARG A 30 27.40 -9.16 -23.47
CA ARG A 30 28.14 -9.14 -22.20
C ARG A 30 28.54 -7.72 -21.80
N GLN A 31 28.89 -6.84 -22.75
CA GLN A 31 29.28 -5.45 -22.52
C GLN A 31 28.11 -4.57 -22.06
N ARG A 32 26.86 -5.01 -22.29
CA ARG A 32 25.66 -4.55 -21.57
C ARG A 32 25.72 -4.96 -20.09
N THR A 33 26.80 -4.57 -19.41
CA THR A 33 27.05 -4.84 -17.98
C THR A 33 26.48 -3.76 -17.08
N SER A 34 26.23 -2.55 -17.61
CA SER A 34 25.86 -1.39 -16.81
C SER A 34 24.85 -0.48 -17.50
N TYR A 35 23.99 0.13 -16.69
CA TYR A 35 22.98 1.09 -17.08
C TYR A 35 23.32 2.46 -16.48
N VAL A 36 23.11 3.53 -17.24
CA VAL A 36 23.35 4.90 -16.78
C VAL A 36 22.06 5.46 -16.18
N ILE A 37 22.06 5.73 -14.88
CA ILE A 37 20.94 6.38 -14.18
C ILE A 37 21.45 7.65 -13.48
N GLY A 38 20.91 8.81 -13.87
CA GLY A 38 21.34 10.09 -13.30
C GLY A 38 22.84 10.39 -13.47
N GLY A 39 23.45 9.96 -14.58
CA GLY A 39 24.88 10.14 -14.85
C GLY A 39 25.80 9.12 -14.15
N ARG A 40 25.26 8.20 -13.35
CA ARG A 40 26.00 7.13 -12.68
C ARG A 40 25.86 5.82 -13.44
N GLN A 41 26.97 5.13 -13.73
CA GLN A 41 26.93 3.75 -14.22
C GLN A 41 26.66 2.76 -13.08
N VAL A 42 25.70 1.87 -13.29
CA VAL A 42 25.26 0.85 -12.32
C VAL A 42 25.21 -0.49 -13.02
N SER A 43 25.80 -1.54 -12.45
CA SER A 43 25.78 -2.84 -13.11
C SER A 43 24.35 -3.41 -13.25
N TYR A 44 24.06 -4.19 -14.29
CA TYR A 44 22.74 -4.78 -14.52
C TYR A 44 22.30 -5.66 -13.35
N ALA A 45 23.20 -6.46 -12.78
CA ALA A 45 22.91 -7.24 -11.58
C ALA A 45 22.46 -6.35 -10.40
N ARG A 46 23.16 -5.21 -10.18
CA ARG A 46 22.78 -4.24 -9.15
C ARG A 46 21.46 -3.54 -9.48
N MET A 47 21.22 -3.22 -10.74
CA MET A 47 19.97 -2.62 -11.20
C MET A 47 18.79 -3.59 -10.99
N ARG A 48 18.96 -4.89 -11.30
CA ARG A 48 17.95 -5.92 -11.02
C ARG A 48 17.65 -6.04 -9.54
N ALA A 49 18.69 -6.08 -8.69
CA ALA A 49 18.50 -6.11 -7.24
C ALA A 49 17.75 -4.87 -6.73
N ALA A 50 18.12 -3.69 -7.22
CA ALA A 50 17.45 -2.43 -6.86
C ALA A 50 15.99 -2.41 -7.36
N LEU A 51 15.71 -2.82 -8.60
CA LEU A 51 14.36 -2.92 -9.16
C LEU A 51 13.49 -3.91 -8.39
N ARG A 52 14.06 -5.04 -7.96
CA ARG A 52 13.35 -6.01 -7.12
C ARG A 52 13.02 -5.44 -5.75
N SER A 53 14.00 -4.82 -5.09
CA SER A 53 13.81 -4.17 -3.78
C SER A 53 12.76 -3.05 -3.85
N VAL A 54 12.87 -2.17 -4.85
CA VAL A 54 11.90 -1.08 -5.10
C VAL A 54 10.52 -1.65 -5.46
N GLY A 55 10.47 -2.68 -6.30
CA GLY A 55 9.24 -3.39 -6.63
C GLY A 55 8.57 -3.98 -5.39
N GLN A 56 9.29 -4.70 -4.55
CA GLN A 56 8.78 -5.25 -3.29
C GLN A 56 8.26 -4.15 -2.37
N ALA A 57 8.93 -3.00 -2.30
CA ALA A 57 8.42 -1.85 -1.56
C ALA A 57 7.07 -1.34 -2.12
N TYR A 58 6.91 -1.29 -3.45
CA TYR A 58 5.62 -0.98 -4.06
C TYR A 58 4.56 -2.05 -3.77
N ALA A 59 4.92 -3.33 -3.79
CA ALA A 59 4.01 -4.40 -3.40
C ALA A 59 3.55 -4.28 -1.94
N GLN A 60 4.43 -3.90 -1.03
CA GLN A 60 4.09 -3.63 0.38
C GLN A 60 3.16 -2.41 0.54
N ARG A 61 3.23 -1.46 -0.41
CA ARG A 61 2.32 -0.30 -0.51
C ARG A 61 1.09 -0.56 -1.38
N SER A 62 0.93 -1.79 -1.89
CA SER A 62 -0.14 -2.19 -2.80
C SER A 62 -0.17 -1.40 -4.12
N GLU A 63 0.98 -0.91 -4.58
CA GLU A 63 1.14 -0.23 -5.87
C GLU A 63 1.45 -1.26 -6.96
N TRP A 64 0.46 -2.10 -7.27
CA TRP A 64 0.64 -3.27 -8.13
C TRP A 64 1.09 -2.96 -9.55
N ASP A 65 0.67 -1.82 -10.11
CA ASP A 65 1.13 -1.37 -11.43
C ASP A 65 2.63 -1.05 -11.43
N ARG A 66 3.11 -0.35 -10.39
CA ARG A 66 4.53 -0.02 -10.24
C ARG A 66 5.35 -1.25 -9.88
N TYR A 67 4.83 -2.13 -9.02
CA TYR A 67 5.43 -3.43 -8.75
C TYR A 67 5.59 -4.24 -10.05
N THR A 68 4.50 -4.38 -10.81
CA THR A 68 4.48 -5.13 -12.07
C THR A 68 5.47 -4.52 -13.05
N TYR A 69 5.51 -3.19 -13.18
CA TYR A 69 6.49 -2.48 -13.99
C TYR A 69 7.93 -2.79 -13.54
N CYS A 70 8.21 -2.76 -12.24
CA CYS A 70 9.53 -3.07 -11.70
C CYS A 70 9.94 -4.53 -11.95
N MET A 71 9.03 -5.49 -11.76
CA MET A 71 9.30 -6.91 -12.04
C MET A 71 9.52 -7.15 -13.52
N ASP A 72 8.69 -6.51 -14.36
CA ASP A 72 8.82 -6.57 -15.81
C ASP A 72 10.18 -6.01 -16.24
N LEU A 73 10.52 -4.83 -15.74
CA LEU A 73 11.79 -4.19 -16.06
C LEU A 73 12.98 -5.00 -15.53
N ALA A 74 12.89 -5.58 -14.33
CA ALA A 74 13.91 -6.47 -13.77
C ALA A 74 14.15 -7.69 -14.68
N GLY A 75 13.09 -8.30 -15.21
CA GLY A 75 13.19 -9.38 -16.20
C GLY A 75 13.82 -8.91 -17.53
N ALA A 76 13.57 -7.67 -17.97
CA ALA A 76 14.22 -7.12 -19.17
C ALA A 76 15.75 -6.97 -19.00
N PHE A 77 16.19 -6.55 -17.81
CA PHE A 77 17.61 -6.49 -17.45
C PHE A 77 18.28 -7.87 -17.28
N PHE A 78 17.49 -8.95 -17.13
CA PHE A 78 17.99 -10.32 -17.14
C PHE A 78 18.24 -10.80 -18.57
N ASN A 79 17.27 -10.57 -19.46
CA ASN A 79 17.30 -11.01 -20.85
C ASN A 79 18.23 -10.22 -21.77
N GLY A 80 19.08 -9.32 -21.25
CA GLY A 80 20.01 -8.52 -22.06
C GLY A 80 19.36 -7.59 -23.09
N VAL A 81 18.05 -7.37 -23.00
CA VAL A 81 17.27 -6.45 -23.85
C VAL A 81 17.64 -5.02 -23.49
N GLU A 82 17.65 -4.11 -24.47
CA GLU A 82 17.89 -2.70 -24.20
C GLU A 82 16.71 -2.12 -23.38
N PRO A 83 16.94 -1.74 -22.11
CA PRO A 83 15.89 -1.09 -21.32
C PRO A 83 15.53 0.25 -21.97
N PRO A 84 14.29 0.76 -21.77
CA PRO A 84 13.86 2.00 -22.38
C PRO A 84 14.84 3.14 -22.06
N GLN A 85 15.17 3.96 -23.06
CA GLN A 85 16.17 5.06 -22.97
C GLN A 85 15.82 6.12 -21.90
N GLY A 86 14.62 6.06 -21.31
CA GLY A 86 14.23 6.84 -20.13
C GLY A 86 13.40 6.00 -19.17
N LEU A 87 13.79 5.99 -17.90
CA LEU A 87 12.96 5.44 -16.83
C LEU A 87 11.97 6.51 -16.34
N PRO A 88 10.77 6.12 -15.89
CA PRO A 88 9.82 7.06 -15.30
C PRO A 88 10.44 7.84 -14.15
N GLY A 89 10.13 9.14 -14.05
CA GLY A 89 10.72 10.01 -13.02
C GLY A 89 10.49 9.53 -11.59
N TRP A 90 9.33 8.91 -11.32
CA TRP A 90 9.01 8.28 -10.04
C TRP A 90 9.97 7.14 -9.69
N LEU A 91 10.32 6.30 -10.67
CA LEU A 91 11.20 5.15 -10.48
C LEU A 91 12.65 5.55 -10.30
N VAL A 92 13.09 6.60 -11.01
CA VAL A 92 14.50 7.05 -10.96
C VAL A 92 14.89 7.51 -9.56
N ALA A 93 14.01 8.20 -8.85
CA ALA A 93 14.27 8.65 -7.48
C ALA A 93 14.43 7.46 -6.52
N ASP A 94 13.49 6.53 -6.57
CA ASP A 94 13.46 5.36 -5.67
C ASP A 94 14.61 4.38 -5.97
N LEU A 95 14.99 4.21 -7.24
CA LEU A 95 16.15 3.43 -7.62
C LEU A 95 17.46 4.03 -7.12
N ARG A 96 17.62 5.37 -7.15
CA ARG A 96 18.82 6.01 -6.60
C ARG A 96 18.93 5.75 -5.10
N ASP A 97 17.84 5.96 -4.37
CA ASP A 97 17.78 5.71 -2.93
C ASP A 97 18.06 4.22 -2.58
N ALA A 98 17.47 3.29 -3.34
CA ALA A 98 17.76 1.86 -3.17
C ALA A 98 19.22 1.50 -3.48
N LEU A 99 19.80 2.06 -4.55
CA LEU A 99 21.19 1.84 -4.92
C LEU A 99 22.16 2.43 -3.89
N ASP A 100 21.85 3.59 -3.33
CA ASP A 100 22.64 4.23 -2.29
C ASP A 100 22.59 3.45 -0.97
N ARG A 101 21.42 2.86 -0.62
CA ARG A 101 21.32 1.91 0.50
C ARG A 101 22.18 0.66 0.30
N ILE A 102 22.15 0.09 -0.91
CA ILE A 102 22.99 -1.06 -1.28
C ILE A 102 24.49 -0.71 -1.17
N ASP A 103 24.88 0.53 -1.44
CA ASP A 103 26.26 0.99 -1.26
C ASP A 103 26.62 1.28 0.21
N GLY A 104 25.68 1.85 0.98
CA GLY A 104 25.88 2.28 2.36
C GLY A 104 25.95 1.15 3.40
N SER A 105 25.36 -0.03 3.10
CA SER A 105 25.39 -1.21 3.98
C SER A 105 26.81 -1.70 4.29
N ARG A 106 27.78 -1.40 3.41
CA ARG A 106 29.21 -1.72 3.61
C ARG A 106 29.94 -0.82 4.59
N THR A 107 29.46 0.40 4.86
CA THR A 107 30.19 1.39 5.68
C THR A 107 29.63 1.63 7.08
N ASP A 108 28.32 1.42 7.31
CA ASP A 108 27.71 1.79 8.60
C ASP A 108 27.87 0.76 9.73
N ARG A 109 28.24 -0.49 9.42
CA ARG A 109 28.53 -1.50 10.46
C ARG A 109 29.94 -1.43 11.03
N ALA A 110 30.87 -0.76 10.35
CA ALA A 110 32.22 -0.56 10.87
C ALA A 110 32.30 0.49 12.00
N ARG A 111 31.29 1.37 12.14
CA ARG A 111 31.27 2.44 13.17
C ARG A 111 30.67 2.05 14.52
N LYS A 112 30.05 0.86 14.65
CA LYS A 112 29.47 0.40 15.94
C LYS A 112 30.45 -0.33 16.87
N LYS A 113 31.72 -0.52 16.50
CA LYS A 113 32.70 -1.29 17.30
C LYS A 113 33.61 -0.47 18.23
N ASP A 114 33.66 0.85 18.13
CA ASP A 114 34.56 1.71 18.94
C ASP A 114 33.86 2.50 20.04
N VAL A 115 33.00 1.84 20.82
CA VAL A 115 32.53 2.40 22.12
C VAL A 115 32.70 1.35 23.20
N ARG A 116 33.96 0.99 23.51
CA ARG A 116 34.33 0.30 24.76
C ARG A 116 35.81 0.51 25.05
N LYS A 117 36.13 1.61 25.74
CA LYS A 117 37.12 1.70 26.82
C LYS A 117 37.35 3.15 27.23
N SER A 118 36.84 3.53 28.40
CA SER A 118 37.48 4.55 29.23
C SER A 118 36.95 4.47 30.66
N THR A 119 37.70 3.74 31.49
CA THR A 119 37.61 3.79 32.95
C THR A 119 38.56 4.92 33.46
N PRO A 120 38.25 5.62 34.57
CA PRO A 120 38.88 6.90 34.88
C PRO A 120 40.05 6.78 35.88
N ALA A 121 41.04 7.68 35.80
CA ALA A 121 41.96 7.99 36.90
C ALA A 121 42.68 9.35 36.69
N LYS A 122 43.10 9.92 37.81
CA LYS A 122 43.42 11.33 38.13
C LYS A 122 44.86 11.78 37.83
N HIS A 123 45.04 13.11 37.97
CA HIS A 123 46.23 13.91 38.36
C HIS A 123 47.13 14.53 37.26
N GLU A 124 46.96 15.86 37.08
CA GLU A 124 47.93 16.99 37.17
C GLU A 124 49.47 16.75 37.07
N PRO A 125 50.32 17.79 36.89
CA PRO A 125 50.25 18.99 36.02
C PRO A 125 51.63 19.34 35.36
N ARG A 126 51.69 20.33 34.44
CA ARG A 126 52.68 21.45 34.37
C ARG A 126 53.13 21.90 32.96
N ARG A 127 53.15 23.24 32.83
CA ARG A 127 54.16 24.13 32.18
C ARG A 127 54.24 24.05 30.64
N THR A 128 54.38 25.11 29.85
CA THR A 128 54.90 26.47 30.07
C THR A 128 54.48 27.36 28.88
N ARG A 129 54.09 28.60 29.16
CA ARG A 129 54.03 29.79 28.28
C ARG A 129 55.49 30.31 28.01
N PRO A 130 55.83 31.37 27.23
CA PRO A 130 55.02 32.58 26.94
C PRO A 130 55.27 33.41 25.63
N ALA A 131 54.39 34.41 25.44
CA ALA A 131 54.61 35.82 25.02
C ALA A 131 55.12 36.16 23.60
N ARG A 132 54.68 37.27 22.96
CA ARG A 132 54.92 38.69 23.31
C ARG A 132 54.18 39.64 22.29
N PRO A 133 54.14 41.00 22.41
CA PRO A 133 53.50 41.83 23.47
C PRO A 133 52.80 43.15 22.96
N GLU A 134 51.93 43.78 23.77
CA GLU A 134 52.03 45.16 24.36
C GLU A 134 51.30 46.30 23.60
N PRO A 135 51.09 47.52 24.16
CA PRO A 135 50.82 47.99 25.55
C PRO A 135 49.62 49.01 25.61
N ALA A 136 48.80 49.16 26.67
CA ALA A 136 48.93 49.85 27.98
C ALA A 136 48.10 51.15 28.12
N GLY A 137 47.63 51.42 29.35
CA GLY A 137 47.03 52.68 29.80
C GLY A 137 45.99 52.48 30.91
N GLN A 138 46.40 52.27 32.18
CA GLN A 138 46.31 53.23 33.31
C GLN A 138 44.86 53.63 33.68
N GLY A 139 44.33 53.56 34.91
CA GLY A 139 44.82 53.23 36.25
C GLY A 139 43.90 53.86 37.33
N ARG A 140 43.82 53.21 38.51
CA ARG A 140 43.33 53.70 39.85
C ARG A 140 41.79 53.85 40.00
N SER A 141 41.12 53.57 41.13
CA SER A 141 41.48 53.29 42.54
C SER A 141 40.22 52.80 43.32
N ALA A 142 40.41 51.91 44.32
CA ALA A 142 39.42 51.50 45.36
C ALA A 142 39.28 52.59 46.46
N PRO A 143 38.44 52.52 47.53
CA PRO A 143 37.71 51.37 48.12
C PRO A 143 36.29 51.65 48.71
N ALA A 144 35.56 50.60 49.13
CA ALA A 144 34.80 50.49 50.41
C ALA A 144 33.74 49.37 50.37
N ARG A 145 33.80 48.46 51.34
CA ARG A 145 32.72 47.54 51.77
C ARG A 145 32.21 48.08 53.11
N PRO A 146 30.89 48.00 53.44
CA PRO A 146 30.38 46.72 53.95
C PRO A 146 28.88 46.40 53.71
N ALA A 147 28.58 45.12 53.93
CA ALA A 147 27.35 44.51 54.47
C ALA A 147 25.99 44.59 53.71
N ARG A 148 25.67 43.45 53.07
CA ARG A 148 24.40 42.68 53.07
C ARG A 148 23.06 43.44 53.20
N SER A 149 22.27 43.43 52.13
CA SER A 149 20.82 43.21 52.19
C SER A 149 20.33 42.52 50.90
N ALA A 150 19.20 41.82 51.00
CA ALA A 150 18.71 40.77 50.11
C ALA A 150 18.53 41.16 48.64
N SER A 151 18.85 40.23 47.74
CA SER A 151 18.67 40.33 46.29
C SER A 151 17.20 40.48 45.91
N ARG A 152 16.83 41.70 45.48
CA ARG A 152 15.65 41.95 44.64
C ARG A 152 15.82 41.23 43.30
N GLY A 153 14.71 40.69 42.80
CA GLY A 153 14.62 39.95 41.56
C GLY A 153 15.25 40.68 40.38
N ASP A 154 16.05 39.93 39.64
CA ASP A 154 16.78 40.32 38.45
C ASP A 154 15.79 40.71 37.34
N GLN A 155 15.65 42.00 37.07
CA GLN A 155 15.05 42.50 35.83
C GLN A 155 15.99 42.12 34.69
N ARG A 156 15.75 40.96 34.07
CA ARG A 156 16.39 40.61 32.80
C ARG A 156 16.08 41.70 31.77
N THR A 157 17.13 42.25 31.18
CA THR A 157 17.06 43.12 30.00
C THR A 157 16.30 42.41 28.88
N PRO A 158 15.42 43.11 28.14
CA PRO A 158 14.72 42.51 27.01
C PRO A 158 15.73 42.09 25.93
N GLU A 159 15.63 40.85 25.46
CA GLU A 159 16.38 40.38 24.29
C GLU A 159 16.14 41.30 23.09
N PRO A 160 17.14 41.53 22.23
CA PRO A 160 16.93 42.28 20.99
C PRO A 160 15.91 41.53 20.13
N VAL A 161 14.75 42.15 19.93
CA VAL A 161 13.68 41.64 19.05
C VAL A 161 14.25 41.49 17.65
N ARG A 162 14.43 40.24 17.19
CA ARG A 162 14.77 39.96 15.80
C ARG A 162 13.66 40.53 14.91
N PRO A 163 13.98 41.24 13.81
CA PRO A 163 12.95 41.74 12.89
C PRO A 163 12.16 40.55 12.34
N TYR A 164 10.82 40.67 12.34
CA TYR A 164 9.93 39.67 11.79
C TYR A 164 10.28 39.40 10.32
N GLN A 165 10.52 38.13 9.97
CA GLN A 165 10.71 37.68 8.59
C GLN A 165 9.47 36.88 8.17
N ARG A 166 8.77 37.37 7.14
CA ARG A 166 7.58 36.72 6.58
C ARG A 166 7.94 35.37 5.99
N VAL A 167 7.14 34.36 6.29
CA VAL A 167 7.31 33.01 5.73
C VAL A 167 6.51 32.86 4.45
N GLY A 168 7.18 32.38 3.39
CA GLY A 168 6.54 32.19 2.09
C GLY A 168 5.69 30.93 2.08
N ARG A 169 4.38 31.07 1.83
CA ARG A 169 3.45 29.95 1.62
C ARG A 169 3.07 29.83 0.14
N ARG A 170 2.92 28.60 -0.35
CA ARG A 170 2.46 28.32 -1.72
C ARG A 170 0.94 28.44 -1.77
N THR A 171 0.42 29.58 -2.23
CA THR A 171 -1.02 29.89 -2.25
C THR A 171 -1.77 29.38 -3.49
N VAL A 172 -1.15 28.53 -4.32
CA VAL A 172 -1.75 28.06 -5.57
C VAL A 172 -2.77 26.95 -5.29
N ALA A 173 -3.97 27.11 -5.84
CA ALA A 173 -4.99 26.07 -5.95
C ALA A 173 -5.08 25.53 -7.38
N ARG A 174 -5.45 24.25 -7.54
CA ARG A 174 -5.66 23.62 -8.84
C ARG A 174 -7.00 22.89 -8.88
N ASP A 175 -7.49 22.72 -10.11
CA ASP A 175 -8.63 21.84 -10.36
C ASP A 175 -8.17 20.39 -10.27
N VAL A 176 -8.98 19.57 -9.61
CA VAL A 176 -8.74 18.14 -9.44
C VAL A 176 -9.43 17.42 -10.60
N THR A 177 -8.63 16.77 -11.43
CA THR A 177 -9.15 15.92 -12.51
C THR A 177 -9.04 14.47 -12.08
N TYR A 178 -10.14 13.75 -12.19
CA TYR A 178 -10.20 12.33 -11.88
C TYR A 178 -10.28 11.52 -13.17
N PRO A 179 -9.62 10.35 -13.23
CA PRO A 179 -9.81 9.42 -14.34
C PRO A 179 -11.29 8.98 -14.44
N PRO A 180 -11.75 8.62 -15.66
CA PRO A 180 -13.07 8.04 -15.84
C PRO A 180 -13.17 6.69 -15.10
N LEU A 181 -14.36 6.35 -14.62
CA LEU A 181 -14.58 5.05 -13.98
C LEU A 181 -14.98 4.01 -15.03
N PRO A 182 -14.62 2.73 -14.82
CA PRO A 182 -15.12 1.65 -15.65
C PRO A 182 -16.63 1.48 -15.46
N ALA A 183 -17.33 1.13 -16.55
CA ALA A 183 -18.74 0.80 -16.50
C ALA A 183 -18.95 -0.53 -15.74
N PRO A 184 -19.83 -0.58 -14.72
CA PRO A 184 -20.24 -1.84 -14.10
C PRO A 184 -20.94 -2.78 -15.09
N PRO A 185 -20.93 -4.11 -14.85
CA PRO A 185 -21.64 -5.07 -15.70
C PRO A 185 -23.15 -4.75 -15.78
N GLU A 186 -23.68 -4.59 -16.99
CA GLU A 186 -25.07 -4.14 -17.24
C GLU A 186 -26.11 -5.03 -16.56
N GLU A 187 -25.87 -6.35 -16.57
CA GLU A 187 -26.68 -7.39 -15.92
C GLU A 187 -26.86 -7.14 -14.41
N LEU A 188 -25.87 -6.51 -13.77
CA LEU A 188 -25.92 -6.17 -12.36
C LEU A 188 -26.58 -4.80 -12.09
N VAL A 189 -26.66 -3.88 -13.06
CA VAL A 189 -26.88 -2.47 -12.69
C VAL A 189 -28.05 -1.76 -13.36
N ALA A 190 -28.57 -2.26 -14.49
CA ALA A 190 -29.59 -1.54 -15.26
C ALA A 190 -30.89 -1.28 -14.47
N GLU A 191 -31.60 -2.36 -14.10
CA GLU A 191 -32.86 -2.27 -13.35
C GLU A 191 -32.70 -1.68 -11.93
N PRO A 192 -31.73 -2.12 -11.10
CA PRO A 192 -31.55 -1.55 -9.76
C PRO A 192 -31.12 -0.09 -9.81
N GLY A 193 -30.30 0.29 -10.78
CA GLY A 193 -29.86 1.67 -10.96
C GLY A 193 -31.03 2.61 -11.23
N ALA A 194 -31.96 2.19 -12.10
CA ALA A 194 -33.18 2.94 -12.37
C ALA A 194 -34.08 3.03 -11.12
N ALA A 195 -34.24 1.94 -10.37
CA ALA A 195 -35.03 1.90 -9.15
C ALA A 195 -34.46 2.83 -8.05
N VAL A 196 -33.15 2.76 -7.78
CA VAL A 196 -32.48 3.65 -6.82
C VAL A 196 -32.58 5.10 -7.27
N SER A 197 -32.36 5.37 -8.57
CA SER A 197 -32.46 6.74 -9.12
C SER A 197 -33.86 7.33 -8.95
N ALA A 198 -34.90 6.52 -9.15
CA ALA A 198 -36.28 6.92 -8.94
C ALA A 198 -36.58 7.21 -7.46
N ALA A 199 -36.16 6.32 -6.55
CA ALA A 199 -36.35 6.50 -5.12
C ALA A 199 -35.62 7.73 -4.56
N VAL A 200 -34.38 7.99 -5.01
CA VAL A 200 -33.65 9.20 -4.63
C VAL A 200 -34.34 10.44 -5.19
N ARG A 201 -34.80 10.42 -6.45
CA ARG A 201 -35.56 11.54 -7.05
C ARG A 201 -36.86 11.83 -6.30
N GLU A 202 -37.57 10.80 -5.85
CA GLU A 202 -38.75 10.96 -5.00
C GLU A 202 -38.40 11.67 -3.69
N ALA A 203 -37.28 11.29 -3.06
CA ALA A 203 -36.84 11.90 -1.80
C ALA A 203 -36.32 13.34 -1.95
N VAL A 204 -35.57 13.66 -3.02
CA VAL A 204 -34.86 14.95 -3.14
C VAL A 204 -35.48 15.95 -4.12
N GLY A 205 -36.40 15.52 -4.98
CA GLY A 205 -37.01 16.35 -6.02
C GLY A 205 -36.14 16.48 -7.29
N GLN A 206 -35.86 17.71 -7.73
CA GLN A 206 -35.11 17.97 -8.98
C GLN A 206 -33.68 17.39 -8.89
N TRP A 207 -33.49 16.23 -9.53
CA TRP A 207 -32.21 15.57 -9.77
C TRP A 207 -32.38 14.56 -10.92
N SER A 208 -31.39 14.51 -11.82
CA SER A 208 -31.41 13.65 -13.01
C SER A 208 -30.00 13.08 -13.21
N PRO A 209 -29.74 11.86 -12.71
CA PRO A 209 -28.44 11.21 -12.91
C PRO A 209 -28.22 10.87 -14.39
N GLY A 210 -26.96 10.88 -14.83
CA GLY A 210 -26.58 10.32 -16.12
C GLY A 210 -26.56 8.79 -16.09
N ALA A 211 -26.20 8.20 -17.23
CA ALA A 211 -26.17 6.74 -17.38
C ALA A 211 -25.11 6.09 -16.46
N GLU A 212 -23.96 6.73 -16.30
CA GLU A 212 -22.88 6.25 -15.45
C GLU A 212 -23.27 6.28 -13.97
N GLU A 213 -23.81 7.41 -13.49
CA GLU A 213 -24.31 7.56 -12.12
C GLU A 213 -25.38 6.52 -11.81
N THR A 214 -26.32 6.30 -12.75
CA THR A 214 -27.39 5.32 -12.62
C THR A 214 -26.83 3.90 -12.47
N ALA A 215 -25.85 3.53 -13.29
CA ALA A 215 -25.20 2.23 -13.20
C ALA A 215 -24.48 2.01 -11.85
N TRP A 216 -23.75 3.01 -11.36
CA TRP A 216 -23.07 2.92 -10.07
C TRP A 216 -24.01 2.88 -8.88
N LEU A 217 -25.18 3.53 -8.97
CA LEU A 217 -26.24 3.40 -7.97
C LEU A 217 -26.84 1.99 -7.97
N GLY A 218 -26.95 1.37 -9.15
CA GLY A 218 -27.34 -0.03 -9.27
C GLY A 218 -26.32 -0.97 -8.61
N LEU A 219 -25.02 -0.72 -8.81
CA LEU A 219 -23.97 -1.47 -8.14
C LEU A 219 -23.99 -1.24 -6.61
N ALA A 220 -24.26 -0.03 -6.15
CA ALA A 220 -24.36 0.30 -4.73
C ALA A 220 -25.58 -0.36 -4.02
N ALA A 221 -26.57 -0.81 -4.79
CA ALA A 221 -27.74 -1.54 -4.29
C ALA A 221 -27.43 -3.01 -3.94
N GLU A 222 -26.24 -3.49 -4.31
CA GLU A 222 -25.82 -4.87 -4.14
C GLU A 222 -25.40 -5.20 -2.71
N HIS A 223 -25.67 -6.43 -2.30
CA HIS A 223 -25.01 -7.05 -1.16
C HIS A 223 -24.02 -8.12 -1.63
N ARG A 224 -22.93 -8.30 -0.87
CA ARG A 224 -21.88 -9.30 -1.18
C ARG A 224 -22.43 -10.71 -1.41
N SER A 225 -23.52 -11.09 -0.74
CA SER A 225 -24.13 -12.42 -0.94
C SER A 225 -24.75 -12.58 -2.33
N HIS A 226 -25.38 -11.52 -2.87
CA HIS A 226 -25.91 -11.56 -4.23
C HIS A 226 -24.78 -11.56 -5.26
N LEU A 227 -23.71 -10.78 -5.06
CA LEU A 227 -22.54 -10.82 -5.94
C LEU A 227 -21.93 -12.22 -6.04
N TYR A 228 -21.79 -12.95 -4.92
CA TYR A 228 -21.29 -14.32 -4.95
C TYR A 228 -22.22 -15.29 -5.70
N GLU A 229 -23.54 -15.09 -5.63
CA GLU A 229 -24.52 -15.94 -6.32
C GLU A 229 -24.69 -15.59 -7.80
N SER A 230 -24.47 -14.33 -8.19
CA SER A 230 -24.64 -13.83 -9.56
C SER A 230 -23.64 -14.35 -10.59
N CYS A 231 -22.63 -15.14 -10.17
CA CYS A 231 -21.49 -15.57 -10.99
C CYS A 231 -20.64 -14.42 -11.59
N GLN A 232 -20.85 -13.16 -11.16
CA GLN A 232 -20.11 -11.99 -11.62
C GLN A 232 -18.93 -11.60 -10.70
N ALA A 233 -18.58 -12.46 -9.74
CA ALA A 233 -17.50 -12.22 -8.77
C ALA A 233 -16.11 -12.09 -9.41
N ASP A 234 -15.94 -12.57 -10.65
CA ASP A 234 -14.73 -12.41 -11.46
C ASP A 234 -14.65 -11.04 -12.15
N GLN A 235 -15.79 -10.35 -12.33
CA GLN A 235 -15.87 -9.02 -12.93
C GLN A 235 -15.97 -7.90 -11.89
N VAL A 236 -16.61 -8.17 -10.75
CA VAL A 236 -16.75 -7.20 -9.64
C VAL A 236 -16.47 -7.88 -8.30
N THR A 237 -15.48 -7.40 -7.57
CA THR A 237 -15.20 -7.92 -6.23
C THR A 237 -16.07 -7.24 -5.17
N PRO A 238 -16.43 -7.94 -4.07
CA PRO A 238 -17.21 -7.35 -2.97
C PRO A 238 -16.46 -6.20 -2.26
N TYR A 239 -15.17 -6.02 -2.55
CA TYR A 239 -14.36 -4.94 -2.03
C TYR A 239 -14.73 -3.57 -2.63
N VAL A 240 -15.31 -3.54 -3.83
CA VAL A 240 -15.92 -2.32 -4.39
C VAL A 240 -17.05 -1.82 -3.50
N LEU A 241 -17.95 -2.73 -3.07
CA LEU A 241 -19.05 -2.39 -2.16
C LEU A 241 -18.53 -1.88 -0.81
N ARG A 242 -17.41 -2.45 -0.32
CA ARG A 242 -16.76 -1.98 0.91
C ARG A 242 -16.20 -0.56 0.78
N LEU A 243 -15.62 -0.21 -0.37
CA LEU A 243 -15.17 1.16 -0.66
C LEU A 243 -16.34 2.14 -0.65
N LEU A 244 -17.44 1.80 -1.35
CA LEU A 244 -18.64 2.61 -1.40
C LEU A 244 -19.28 2.79 -0.01
N ASP A 245 -19.40 1.71 0.78
CA ASP A 245 -19.91 1.75 2.15
C ASP A 245 -19.05 2.69 3.03
N ARG A 246 -17.72 2.55 2.96
CA ARG A 246 -16.81 3.35 3.77
C ARG A 246 -16.78 4.82 3.35
N LEU A 247 -16.83 5.11 2.05
CA LEU A 247 -16.97 6.48 1.55
C LEU A 247 -18.33 7.08 1.93
N GLY A 248 -19.40 6.30 1.86
CA GLY A 248 -20.72 6.70 2.31
C GLY A 248 -20.78 7.03 3.78
N ALA A 249 -20.12 6.23 4.62
CA ALA A 249 -19.99 6.48 6.05
C ALA A 249 -19.31 7.83 6.33
N THR A 250 -18.18 8.13 5.68
CA THR A 250 -17.49 9.42 5.87
C THR A 250 -18.27 10.59 5.28
N THR A 251 -18.99 10.37 4.17
CA THR A 251 -19.93 11.36 3.60
C THR A 251 -21.01 11.72 4.60
N LEU A 252 -21.59 10.72 5.26
CA LEU A 252 -22.61 10.91 6.27
C LEU A 252 -22.07 11.63 7.51
N ASP A 253 -20.87 11.29 7.99
CA ASP A 253 -20.22 11.97 9.12
C ASP A 253 -20.12 13.49 8.87
N VAL A 254 -19.64 13.92 7.69
CA VAL A 254 -19.51 15.36 7.37
C VAL A 254 -20.88 16.03 7.21
N ILE A 255 -21.87 15.36 6.61
CA ILE A 255 -23.25 15.88 6.51
C ILE A 255 -23.84 16.15 7.91
N LEU A 256 -23.66 15.20 8.84
CA LEU A 256 -24.19 15.30 10.19
C LEU A 256 -23.52 16.42 10.99
N LEU A 257 -22.20 16.54 10.89
CA LEU A 257 -21.43 17.57 11.57
C LEU A 257 -21.72 18.96 11.01
N ASP A 258 -21.86 19.10 9.70
CA ASP A 258 -22.24 20.37 9.06
C ASP A 258 -23.65 20.79 9.47
N ALA A 259 -24.60 19.85 9.50
CA ALA A 259 -25.95 20.12 9.96
C ALA A 259 -25.96 20.55 11.43
N TYR A 260 -25.21 19.86 12.31
CA TYR A 260 -25.09 20.22 13.72
C TYR A 260 -24.48 21.62 13.91
N ALA A 261 -23.41 21.94 13.19
CA ALA A 261 -22.71 23.22 13.30
C ALA A 261 -23.54 24.43 12.87
N ARG A 262 -24.62 24.23 12.10
CA ARG A 262 -25.51 25.33 11.66
C ARG A 262 -26.42 25.88 12.77
N TRP A 263 -26.79 25.05 13.75
CA TRP A 263 -27.77 25.43 14.77
C TRP A 263 -27.33 25.18 16.22
N ALA A 264 -26.36 24.30 16.45
CA ALA A 264 -25.82 24.03 17.77
C ALA A 264 -24.51 24.78 18.02
N ALA A 265 -24.27 25.10 19.29
CA ALA A 265 -23.06 25.78 19.75
C ALA A 265 -22.40 24.99 20.88
N PRO A 266 -21.88 23.77 20.60
CA PRO A 266 -21.26 22.92 21.61
C PRO A 266 -20.15 23.68 22.34
N GLN A 267 -20.01 23.42 23.64
CA GLN A 267 -18.98 24.08 24.46
C GLN A 267 -17.66 23.32 24.42
N LYS A 268 -17.70 22.00 24.23
CA LYS A 268 -16.53 21.11 24.25
C LYS A 268 -16.54 20.11 23.10
N SER A 269 -15.35 19.70 22.63
CA SER A 269 -15.21 18.68 21.59
C SER A 269 -15.84 17.34 21.98
N GLY A 270 -15.74 16.94 23.25
CA GLY A 270 -16.38 15.72 23.74
C GLY A 270 -17.90 15.71 23.64
N GLU A 271 -18.54 16.88 23.82
CA GLU A 271 -20.00 17.05 23.64
C GLU A 271 -20.39 16.88 22.16
N GLN A 272 -19.66 17.55 21.26
CA GLN A 272 -19.85 17.43 19.82
C GLN A 272 -19.62 15.99 19.33
N SER A 273 -18.60 15.30 19.86
CA SER A 273 -18.28 13.92 19.51
C SER A 273 -19.38 12.95 19.97
N ALA A 274 -19.85 13.06 21.21
CA ALA A 274 -20.94 12.23 21.71
C ALA A 274 -22.23 12.43 20.92
N GLU A 275 -22.57 13.68 20.59
CA GLU A 275 -23.73 13.98 19.77
C GLU A 275 -23.56 13.48 18.33
N HIS A 276 -22.36 13.61 17.74
CA HIS A 276 -22.07 13.04 16.42
C HIS A 276 -22.31 11.53 16.39
N VAL A 277 -21.81 10.76 17.37
CA VAL A 277 -22.03 9.31 17.45
C VAL A 277 -23.53 8.96 17.56
N ARG A 278 -24.28 9.68 18.39
CA ARG A 278 -25.73 9.47 18.55
C ARG A 278 -26.47 9.70 17.24
N ARG A 279 -26.21 10.83 16.58
CA ARG A 279 -26.82 11.22 15.30
C ARG A 279 -26.41 10.27 14.19
N ARG A 280 -25.16 9.81 14.20
CA ARG A 280 -24.62 8.84 13.25
C ARG A 280 -25.40 7.54 13.27
N HIS A 281 -25.63 7.01 14.47
CA HIS A 281 -26.44 5.83 14.67
C HIS A 281 -27.87 6.07 14.15
N ALA A 282 -28.55 7.14 14.61
CA ALA A 282 -29.93 7.42 14.19
C ALA A 282 -30.09 7.58 12.67
N ALA A 283 -29.14 8.24 12.00
CA ALA A 283 -29.16 8.41 10.56
C ALA A 283 -28.92 7.09 9.80
N ASP A 284 -28.01 6.23 10.28
CA ASP A 284 -27.84 4.87 9.73
C ASP A 284 -29.15 4.08 9.81
N LEU A 285 -29.80 4.11 10.96
CA LEU A 285 -31.07 3.40 11.16
C LEU A 285 -32.15 3.88 10.19
N ALA A 286 -32.25 5.19 9.99
CA ALA A 286 -33.22 5.79 9.09
C ALA A 286 -32.91 5.46 7.62
N LEU A 287 -31.63 5.50 7.22
CA LEU A 287 -31.20 5.08 5.89
C LEU A 287 -31.50 3.61 5.64
N GLY A 288 -31.17 2.72 6.57
CA GLY A 288 -31.48 1.31 6.46
C GLY A 288 -33.00 1.05 6.33
N GLN A 289 -33.81 1.78 7.11
CA GLN A 289 -35.27 1.69 6.98
C GLN A 289 -35.75 2.15 5.60
N TRP A 290 -35.21 3.25 5.08
CA TRP A 290 -35.54 3.75 3.75
C TRP A 290 -35.22 2.73 2.63
N ILE A 291 -34.06 2.08 2.70
CA ILE A 291 -33.69 1.00 1.77
C ILE A 291 -34.68 -0.17 1.83
N PHE A 292 -35.08 -0.56 3.05
CA PHE A 292 -36.05 -1.63 3.26
C PHE A 292 -37.42 -1.26 2.67
N ASP A 293 -37.95 -0.07 3.00
CA ASP A 293 -39.28 0.38 2.57
C ASP A 293 -39.40 0.46 1.03
N HIS A 294 -38.31 0.82 0.35
CA HIS A 294 -38.27 0.94 -1.12
C HIS A 294 -37.78 -0.35 -1.81
N SER A 295 -37.51 -1.42 -1.05
CA SER A 295 -37.01 -2.71 -1.58
C SER A 295 -35.76 -2.57 -2.47
N LEU A 296 -34.82 -1.71 -2.08
CA LEU A 296 -33.67 -1.36 -2.93
C LEU A 296 -32.49 -2.33 -2.82
N ALA A 297 -32.37 -3.08 -1.72
CA ALA A 297 -31.22 -3.97 -1.51
C ALA A 297 -31.39 -5.31 -2.23
N ARG A 298 -30.41 -5.69 -3.06
CA ARG A 298 -30.33 -7.03 -3.67
C ARG A 298 -29.45 -7.96 -2.85
N MET A 299 -29.98 -9.12 -2.51
CA MET A 299 -29.35 -10.10 -1.61
C MET A 299 -29.43 -11.50 -2.19
N GLY A 300 -28.43 -12.32 -1.88
CA GLY A 300 -28.48 -13.75 -2.21
C GLY A 300 -29.64 -14.45 -1.52
N THR A 301 -30.10 -15.55 -2.09
CA THR A 301 -31.26 -16.33 -1.65
C THR A 301 -31.22 -16.70 -0.17
N GLY A 302 -30.05 -17.00 0.39
CA GLY A 302 -29.89 -17.31 1.82
C GLY A 302 -30.04 -16.09 2.73
N GLU A 303 -29.42 -14.97 2.37
CA GLU A 303 -29.50 -13.71 3.15
C GLU A 303 -30.91 -13.11 3.08
N ALA A 304 -31.60 -13.24 1.93
CA ALA A 304 -32.95 -12.74 1.73
C ALA A 304 -34.01 -13.40 2.63
N GLN A 305 -33.75 -14.60 3.16
CA GLN A 305 -34.68 -15.28 4.07
C GLN A 305 -34.78 -14.59 5.43
N GLN A 306 -33.67 -14.07 5.94
CA GLN A 306 -33.58 -13.39 7.23
C GLN A 306 -32.56 -12.25 7.14
N PRO A 307 -32.89 -11.15 6.41
CA PRO A 307 -31.93 -10.11 6.16
C PRO A 307 -31.59 -9.36 7.45
N ALA A 308 -30.31 -9.31 7.78
CA ALA A 308 -29.85 -8.56 8.94
C ALA A 308 -30.02 -7.05 8.71
N ARG A 309 -30.40 -6.31 9.75
CA ARG A 309 -30.56 -4.84 9.70
C ARG A 309 -29.31 -4.14 9.14
N SER A 310 -28.13 -4.62 9.51
CA SER A 310 -26.84 -4.08 9.08
C SER A 310 -26.63 -4.13 7.56
N VAL A 311 -27.33 -5.03 6.84
CA VAL A 311 -27.27 -5.10 5.37
C VAL A 311 -27.87 -3.85 4.76
N PHE A 312 -29.08 -3.48 5.17
CA PHE A 312 -29.75 -2.28 4.66
C PHE A 312 -29.01 -0.99 5.03
N GLU A 313 -28.47 -0.91 6.25
CA GLU A 313 -27.61 0.20 6.67
C GLU A 313 -26.36 0.32 5.78
N GLY A 314 -25.73 -0.82 5.46
CA GLY A 314 -24.59 -0.89 4.55
C GLY A 314 -24.95 -0.43 3.14
N VAL A 315 -26.04 -0.93 2.56
CA VAL A 315 -26.51 -0.51 1.22
C VAL A 315 -26.87 0.98 1.18
N GLY A 316 -27.51 1.51 2.23
CA GLY A 316 -27.80 2.94 2.35
C GLY A 316 -26.53 3.79 2.31
N ARG A 317 -25.47 3.36 2.99
CA ARG A 317 -24.17 4.03 2.91
C ARG A 317 -23.50 3.84 1.55
N GLN A 318 -23.56 2.66 0.94
CA GLN A 318 -23.03 2.46 -0.41
C GLN A 318 -23.63 3.44 -1.43
N ILE A 319 -24.94 3.70 -1.36
CA ILE A 319 -25.62 4.68 -2.21
C ILE A 319 -25.10 6.11 -1.95
N LEU A 320 -24.90 6.50 -0.68
CA LEU A 320 -24.24 7.77 -0.37
C LEU A 320 -22.80 7.83 -0.89
N GLY A 321 -22.08 6.71 -0.88
CA GLY A 321 -20.75 6.58 -1.45
C GLY A 321 -20.72 6.77 -2.96
N ALA A 322 -21.69 6.17 -3.68
CA ALA A 322 -21.85 6.36 -5.12
C ALA A 322 -22.15 7.82 -5.46
N LEU A 323 -23.11 8.45 -4.79
CA LEU A 323 -23.40 9.88 -4.96
C LEU A 323 -22.15 10.75 -4.69
N SER A 324 -21.41 10.42 -3.64
CA SER A 324 -20.17 11.13 -3.29
C SER A 324 -19.11 11.03 -4.38
N ILE A 325 -18.90 9.86 -5.01
CA ILE A 325 -17.94 9.66 -6.11
C ILE A 325 -18.21 10.60 -7.29
N PHE A 326 -19.48 10.83 -7.63
CA PHE A 326 -19.88 11.72 -8.72
C PHE A 326 -20.02 13.20 -8.29
N GLY A 327 -19.60 13.53 -7.07
CA GLY A 327 -19.66 14.91 -6.56
C GLY A 327 -21.07 15.37 -6.17
N GLU A 328 -22.04 14.46 -6.09
CA GLU A 328 -23.45 14.74 -5.78
C GLU A 328 -23.70 14.90 -4.27
N HIS A 329 -22.84 15.67 -3.60
CA HIS A 329 -22.88 15.86 -2.15
C HIS A 329 -24.18 16.53 -1.68
N ASP A 330 -24.69 17.49 -2.45
CA ASP A 330 -25.96 18.17 -2.13
C ASP A 330 -27.17 17.23 -2.28
N VAL A 331 -27.12 16.28 -3.20
CA VAL A 331 -28.13 15.23 -3.34
C VAL A 331 -28.06 14.30 -2.14
N ALA A 332 -26.87 13.82 -1.77
CA ALA A 332 -26.66 12.99 -0.57
C ALA A 332 -27.18 13.69 0.70
N ARG A 333 -26.88 14.98 0.89
CA ARG A 333 -27.39 15.77 2.03
C ARG A 333 -28.91 15.87 2.03
N ARG A 334 -29.53 16.16 0.88
CA ARG A 334 -31.00 16.24 0.76
C ARG A 334 -31.66 14.90 1.02
N LEU A 335 -31.06 13.80 0.55
CA LEU A 335 -31.55 12.44 0.80
C LEU A 335 -31.54 12.13 2.30
N VAL A 336 -30.43 12.40 3.00
CA VAL A 336 -30.34 12.21 4.46
C VAL A 336 -31.37 13.08 5.18
N ALA A 337 -31.60 14.32 4.74
CA ALA A 337 -32.61 15.21 5.33
C ALA A 337 -34.04 14.71 5.12
N ALA A 338 -34.34 14.13 3.96
CA ALA A 338 -35.65 13.58 3.62
C ALA A 338 -35.95 12.30 4.42
N VAL A 339 -34.95 11.42 4.53
CA VAL A 339 -35.04 10.14 5.24
C VAL A 339 -35.01 10.33 6.76
N TRP A 340 -34.16 11.23 7.25
CA TRP A 340 -34.04 11.55 8.68
C TRP A 340 -34.34 13.03 8.94
N ARG A 341 -35.62 13.31 9.23
CA ARG A 341 -36.16 14.67 9.37
C ARG A 341 -35.56 15.50 10.53
N ASP A 342 -34.84 14.85 11.44
CA ASP A 342 -34.17 15.51 12.56
C ASP A 342 -32.76 16.01 12.20
N LEU A 343 -32.31 15.86 10.94
CA LEU A 343 -31.01 16.37 10.49
C LEU A 343 -30.85 17.88 10.75
N ASP A 344 -31.83 18.68 10.33
CA ASP A 344 -31.77 20.15 10.43
C ASP A 344 -32.58 20.69 11.62
N ARG A 345 -33.13 19.82 12.48
CA ARG A 345 -33.88 20.24 13.66
C ARG A 345 -32.99 20.25 14.90
N PRO A 346 -33.18 21.21 15.82
CA PRO A 346 -32.64 21.06 17.16
C PRO A 346 -33.22 19.78 17.73
N SER A 347 -32.35 18.82 18.04
CA SER A 347 -32.74 17.61 18.77
C SER A 347 -33.63 18.03 19.95
N ALA A 348 -34.80 17.39 20.13
CA ALA A 348 -35.47 17.44 21.43
C ALA A 348 -34.41 17.12 22.48
N GLU A 349 -34.36 17.89 23.58
CA GLU A 349 -33.30 17.73 24.58
C GLU A 349 -33.05 16.24 24.83
N PRO A 350 -31.78 15.81 24.84
CA PRO A 350 -31.48 14.41 25.08
C PRO A 350 -32.27 14.00 26.32
N ASP A 351 -33.04 12.91 26.23
CA ASP A 351 -33.45 12.16 27.42
C ASP A 351 -32.15 11.85 28.15
N ALA A 352 -31.77 12.73 29.08
CA ALA A 352 -30.45 12.70 29.67
C ALA A 352 -30.30 11.36 30.36
N ASP A 353 -29.11 10.75 30.23
CA ASP A 353 -28.86 9.40 30.74
C ASP A 353 -29.39 9.32 32.18
N PRO A 354 -30.43 8.50 32.45
CA PRO A 354 -31.08 8.47 33.75
C PRO A 354 -30.09 8.11 34.85
N VAL A 355 -29.00 7.41 34.54
CA VAL A 355 -27.91 7.10 35.48
C VAL A 355 -27.13 8.36 35.84
N ALA A 356 -26.76 9.19 34.84
CA ALA A 356 -26.06 10.44 35.07
C ALA A 356 -26.93 11.45 35.82
N LEU A 357 -28.21 11.57 35.44
CA LEU A 357 -29.18 12.41 36.15
C LEU A 357 -29.36 11.97 37.60
N ALA A 358 -29.55 10.68 37.86
CA ALA A 358 -29.68 10.15 39.22
C ALA A 358 -28.41 10.39 40.03
N HIS A 359 -27.24 10.14 39.45
CA HIS A 359 -25.97 10.37 40.13
C HIS A 359 -25.77 11.84 40.49
N THR A 360 -26.13 12.77 39.60
CA THR A 360 -26.05 14.22 39.90
C THR A 360 -27.07 14.65 40.94
N ALA A 361 -28.33 14.19 40.84
CA ALA A 361 -29.39 14.53 41.78
C ALA A 361 -29.11 14.01 43.20
N PHE A 362 -28.44 12.86 43.31
CA PHE A 362 -28.21 12.17 44.58
C PHE A 362 -26.73 12.07 44.98
N TYR A 363 -25.84 12.84 44.35
CA TYR A 363 -24.39 12.83 44.63
C TYR A 363 -24.09 13.05 46.13
N LYS A 364 -24.81 13.98 46.77
CA LYS A 364 -24.63 14.29 48.21
C LYS A 364 -25.16 13.21 49.15
N GLU A 365 -25.86 12.20 48.63
CA GLU A 365 -26.51 11.14 49.40
C GLU A 365 -25.93 9.76 49.12
N GLY A 366 -24.81 9.67 48.39
CA GLY A 366 -24.08 8.41 48.19
C GLY A 366 -24.87 7.39 47.37
N LEU A 367 -25.21 7.72 46.11
CA LEU A 367 -25.93 6.80 45.24
C LEU A 367 -25.05 5.61 44.80
N SER A 368 -25.46 4.40 45.16
CA SER A 368 -24.83 3.12 44.82
C SER A 368 -25.84 2.18 44.12
N TYR A 369 -25.34 1.12 43.48
CA TYR A 369 -26.16 0.15 42.76
C TYR A 369 -25.73 -1.28 43.13
N ASP A 370 -26.70 -2.10 43.54
CA ASP A 370 -26.54 -3.54 43.72
C ASP A 370 -27.17 -4.28 42.53
N TYR A 371 -26.62 -5.45 42.17
CA TYR A 371 -27.06 -6.22 40.99
C TYR A 371 -27.30 -7.68 41.35
N ASP A 372 -28.42 -8.23 40.85
CA ASP A 372 -28.75 -9.65 40.85
C ASP A 372 -28.97 -10.15 39.40
N GLU A 373 -28.73 -11.43 39.18
CA GLU A 373 -28.87 -12.10 37.88
C GLU A 373 -29.77 -13.34 38.03
N GLU A 374 -30.79 -13.46 37.17
CA GLU A 374 -31.70 -14.61 37.12
C GLU A 374 -31.92 -15.07 35.67
N GLY A 375 -32.10 -16.38 35.48
CA GLY A 375 -32.41 -16.99 34.18
C GLY A 375 -31.26 -17.82 33.56
N PRO A 376 -31.57 -18.65 32.54
CA PRO A 376 -30.57 -19.48 31.87
C PRO A 376 -29.61 -18.62 31.02
N ASP A 377 -28.41 -19.13 30.73
CA ASP A 377 -27.33 -18.37 30.06
C ASP A 377 -27.74 -17.68 28.75
N HIS A 378 -28.73 -18.23 28.03
CA HIS A 378 -29.25 -17.70 26.78
C HIS A 378 -30.42 -16.68 26.93
N GLN A 379 -30.93 -16.47 28.15
CA GLN A 379 -32.01 -15.51 28.48
C GLN A 379 -31.83 -14.92 29.89
N LYS A 380 -30.64 -14.37 30.19
CA LYS A 380 -30.36 -13.73 31.48
C LYS A 380 -31.12 -12.41 31.65
N ALA A 381 -31.84 -12.28 32.76
CA ALA A 381 -32.41 -11.03 33.24
C ALA A 381 -31.56 -10.48 34.40
N PHE A 382 -31.20 -9.21 34.31
CA PHE A 382 -30.46 -8.50 35.35
C PHE A 382 -31.41 -7.60 36.11
N ARG A 383 -31.34 -7.63 37.44
CA ARG A 383 -32.05 -6.70 38.33
C ARG A 383 -31.02 -5.79 38.98
N ALA A 384 -31.23 -4.48 38.92
CA ALA A 384 -30.41 -3.50 39.60
C ALA A 384 -31.25 -2.78 40.67
N ILE A 385 -30.67 -2.56 41.85
CA ILE A 385 -31.28 -1.80 42.94
C ILE A 385 -30.40 -0.58 43.20
N ALA A 386 -30.90 0.61 42.90
CA ALA A 386 -30.28 1.87 43.25
C ALA A 386 -30.55 2.18 44.73
N ARG A 387 -29.52 2.51 45.51
CA ARG A 387 -29.61 2.81 46.95
C ARG A 387 -28.83 4.08 47.29
N THR A 388 -29.33 4.86 48.25
CA THR A 388 -28.60 6.00 48.85
C THR A 388 -28.29 5.71 50.32
N ASP A 389 -27.28 6.38 50.88
CA ASP A 389 -26.89 6.28 52.31
C ASP A 389 -28.04 6.69 53.26
N ARG A 390 -29.03 7.43 52.75
CA ARG A 390 -30.25 7.81 53.48
C ARG A 390 -31.39 6.78 53.38
N GLY A 391 -31.12 5.58 52.88
CA GLY A 391 -32.05 4.45 52.87
C GLY A 391 -33.12 4.49 51.77
N ARG A 392 -33.03 5.40 50.80
CA ARG A 392 -33.94 5.42 49.63
C ARG A 392 -33.52 4.40 48.60
N THR A 393 -34.50 3.72 47.99
CA THR A 393 -34.26 2.62 47.07
C THR A 393 -35.23 2.61 45.88
N ALA A 394 -34.74 2.20 44.71
CA ALA A 394 -35.58 1.87 43.57
C ALA A 394 -34.91 0.77 42.74
N GLU A 395 -35.72 0.04 41.99
CA GLU A 395 -35.27 -1.13 41.24
C GLU A 395 -35.60 -1.01 39.77
N GLY A 396 -34.82 -1.72 38.94
CA GLY A 396 -35.09 -1.85 37.52
C GLY A 396 -34.50 -3.13 36.97
N THR A 397 -35.17 -3.69 35.97
CA THR A 397 -34.77 -4.94 35.31
C THR A 397 -34.41 -4.69 33.85
N GLY A 398 -33.53 -5.52 33.29
CA GLY A 398 -33.17 -5.44 31.88
C GLY A 398 -32.32 -6.62 31.40
N PRO A 399 -32.13 -6.78 30.08
CA PRO A 399 -31.37 -7.88 29.49
C PRO A 399 -29.85 -7.76 29.66
N SER A 400 -29.37 -6.69 30.31
CA SER A 400 -27.95 -6.48 30.66
C SER A 400 -27.84 -5.68 31.95
N LYS A 401 -26.71 -5.77 32.65
CA LYS A 401 -26.41 -4.93 33.83
C LYS A 401 -26.58 -3.43 33.54
N LYS A 402 -26.20 -2.98 32.33
CA LYS A 402 -26.34 -1.58 31.90
C LYS A 402 -27.81 -1.18 31.74
N ALA A 403 -28.62 -2.03 31.11
CA ALA A 403 -30.05 -1.76 30.92
C ALA A 403 -30.80 -1.77 32.26
N ALA A 404 -30.51 -2.74 33.14
CA ALA A 404 -31.07 -2.82 34.48
C ALA A 404 -30.71 -1.58 35.32
N ARG A 405 -29.45 -1.12 35.26
CA ARG A 405 -28.99 0.11 35.93
C ARG A 405 -29.74 1.35 35.45
N ALA A 406 -29.91 1.50 34.14
CA ALA A 406 -30.64 2.64 33.56
C ALA A 406 -32.12 2.62 33.95
N ALA A 407 -32.75 1.44 33.96
CA ALA A 407 -34.12 1.25 34.44
C ALA A 407 -34.25 1.59 35.93
N ALA A 408 -33.32 1.12 36.76
CA ALA A 408 -33.31 1.41 38.19
C ALA A 408 -33.11 2.90 38.47
N ALA A 409 -32.22 3.57 37.72
CA ALA A 409 -31.99 5.00 37.83
C ALA A 409 -33.22 5.82 37.42
N ARG A 410 -33.93 5.41 36.35
CA ARG A 410 -35.18 6.04 35.91
C ARG A 410 -36.29 5.87 36.97
N ALA A 411 -36.49 4.65 37.47
CA ALA A 411 -37.43 4.38 38.56
C ALA A 411 -37.08 5.17 39.84
N PHE A 412 -35.79 5.37 40.12
CA PHE A 412 -35.32 6.16 41.26
C PHE A 412 -35.65 7.64 41.12
N LEU A 413 -35.47 8.21 39.92
CA LEU A 413 -35.83 9.60 39.61
C LEU A 413 -37.35 9.82 39.64
N GLU A 414 -38.13 8.88 39.11
CA GLU A 414 -39.60 8.92 39.11
C GLU A 414 -40.18 8.78 40.53
N ARG A 415 -39.58 7.93 41.37
CA ARG A 415 -40.04 7.67 42.75
C ARG A 415 -39.69 8.80 43.72
N TYR A 416 -38.62 9.53 43.46
CA TYR A 416 -38.14 10.61 44.34
C TYR A 416 -37.99 11.97 43.63
N PRO A 417 -39.07 12.51 43.05
CA PRO A 417 -39.02 13.74 42.27
C PRO A 417 -38.73 14.98 43.15
N GLN A 418 -39.04 14.92 44.44
CA GLN A 418 -38.93 16.04 45.40
C GLN A 418 -37.49 16.27 45.91
N ALA A 419 -36.63 15.26 45.84
CA ALA A 419 -35.22 15.34 46.26
C ALA A 419 -34.28 15.73 45.11
N ALA A 420 -34.77 15.61 43.87
CA ALA A 420 -34.37 16.50 42.79
C ALA A 420 -34.97 17.89 43.06
N GLY A 421 -34.53 18.56 44.14
CA GLY A 421 -34.80 19.98 44.32
C GLY A 421 -34.38 20.73 43.04
N PRO A 422 -34.93 21.94 42.77
CA PRO A 422 -34.66 22.64 41.52
C PRO A 422 -33.15 22.71 41.36
N VAL A 423 -32.63 21.96 40.37
CA VAL A 423 -31.26 22.08 39.89
C VAL A 423 -31.05 23.58 39.81
N GLY A 424 -30.07 24.08 40.58
CA GLY A 424 -29.91 25.50 40.80
C GLY A 424 -30.17 26.23 39.49
N LYS A 425 -31.12 27.18 39.52
CA LYS A 425 -31.38 28.15 38.45
C LYS A 425 -30.17 29.10 38.29
N GLY A 426 -28.98 28.52 38.18
CA GLY A 426 -27.72 29.08 37.72
C GLY A 426 -27.44 28.66 36.28
N GLN A 427 -28.47 28.31 35.53
CA GLN A 427 -28.55 28.66 34.12
C GLN A 427 -29.98 29.15 33.93
N LYS A 428 -30.20 30.45 34.15
CA LYS A 428 -31.07 31.15 33.22
C LYS A 428 -30.45 30.91 31.86
N THR A 429 -30.89 29.86 31.19
CA THR A 429 -30.99 29.86 29.74
C THR A 429 -32.04 30.94 29.47
N THR A 430 -31.59 32.19 29.55
CA THR A 430 -32.11 33.23 28.69
C THR A 430 -32.10 32.56 27.32
N LEU A 431 -33.28 32.17 26.86
CA LEU A 431 -33.61 32.03 25.45
C LEU A 431 -33.51 33.43 24.80
N THR A 432 -32.41 34.15 25.01
CA THR A 432 -31.74 34.81 23.91
C THR A 432 -31.26 33.64 23.07
N THR A 433 -31.80 33.31 21.90
CA THR A 433 -31.56 34.08 20.66
C THR A 433 -30.21 34.84 20.64
N ASP A 434 -29.21 34.37 21.40
CA ASP A 434 -27.83 34.75 21.18
C ASP A 434 -27.35 33.84 20.05
N ARG A 435 -27.80 34.22 18.85
CA ARG A 435 -27.31 33.74 17.58
C ARG A 435 -25.79 33.89 17.68
N THR A 436 -25.08 32.78 17.91
CA THR A 436 -23.65 32.78 18.20
C THR A 436 -22.93 33.78 17.31
N LEU A 437 -22.41 34.85 17.93
CA LEU A 437 -21.70 35.88 17.21
C LEU A 437 -20.57 35.22 16.42
N ARG A 438 -20.49 35.53 15.12
CA ARG A 438 -19.48 34.94 14.25
C ARG A 438 -18.09 35.34 14.78
N PRO A 439 -17.12 34.40 14.84
CA PRO A 439 -15.77 34.74 15.25
C PRO A 439 -15.20 35.81 14.31
N LEU A 440 -14.51 36.78 14.88
CA LEU A 440 -13.84 37.87 14.19
C LEU A 440 -12.33 37.69 14.28
N PRO A 441 -11.54 38.17 13.31
CA PRO A 441 -10.09 38.21 13.47
C PRO A 441 -9.70 39.09 14.67
N TYR A 442 -8.61 38.75 15.35
CA TYR A 442 -8.09 39.59 16.43
C TYR A 442 -7.59 40.93 15.88
N ALA A 443 -7.74 42.01 16.68
CA ALA A 443 -7.29 43.34 16.28
C ALA A 443 -5.75 43.48 16.27
N GLN A 444 -5.04 42.77 17.16
CA GLN A 444 -3.58 42.84 17.31
C GLN A 444 -2.96 41.45 17.58
N PRO A 445 -3.04 40.48 16.64
CA PRO A 445 -2.55 39.12 16.86
C PRO A 445 -1.04 38.93 16.68
N GLY A 446 -0.33 39.96 16.20
CA GLY A 446 1.05 39.85 15.72
C GLY A 446 1.13 39.52 14.22
N ASN A 447 2.24 39.93 13.59
CA ASN A 447 2.39 39.87 12.13
C ASN A 447 2.34 38.43 11.58
N SER A 448 2.93 37.46 12.30
CA SER A 448 2.98 36.07 11.85
C SER A 448 1.61 35.41 11.75
N HIS A 449 0.74 35.65 12.74
CA HIS A 449 -0.62 35.15 12.73
C HIS A 449 -1.46 35.82 11.65
N PHE A 450 -1.35 37.14 11.50
CA PHE A 450 -2.05 37.89 10.45
C PHE A 450 -1.67 37.39 9.04
N ASP A 451 -0.37 37.23 8.78
CA ASP A 451 0.11 36.72 7.50
C ASP A 451 -0.35 35.27 7.25
N ALA A 452 -0.30 34.40 8.28
CA ALA A 452 -0.79 33.02 8.16
C ALA A 452 -2.28 32.96 7.83
N VAL A 453 -3.13 33.75 8.51
CA VAL A 453 -4.57 33.79 8.23
C VAL A 453 -4.84 34.26 6.79
N ASN A 454 -4.16 35.33 6.34
CA ASN A 454 -4.33 35.85 4.98
C ASN A 454 -3.85 34.86 3.91
N ASP A 455 -2.68 34.25 4.11
CA ASP A 455 -2.14 33.26 3.18
C ASP A 455 -3.06 32.04 3.08
N LEU A 456 -3.59 31.55 4.20
CA LEU A 456 -4.55 30.44 4.22
C LEU A 456 -5.87 30.82 3.55
N ALA A 457 -6.37 32.04 3.79
CA ALA A 457 -7.59 32.53 3.16
C ALA A 457 -7.46 32.60 1.63
N ALA A 458 -6.29 33.06 1.15
CA ALA A 458 -5.95 33.08 -0.26
C ALA A 458 -5.77 31.66 -0.84
N MET A 459 -5.01 30.81 -0.14
CA MET A 459 -4.70 29.44 -0.56
C MET A 459 -5.95 28.58 -0.74
N PHE A 460 -6.89 28.64 0.22
CA PHE A 460 -8.15 27.90 0.16
C PHE A 460 -9.25 28.62 -0.62
N GLU A 461 -8.97 29.79 -1.19
CA GLU A 461 -9.92 30.61 -1.96
C GLU A 461 -11.23 30.91 -1.19
N VAL A 462 -11.13 31.18 0.11
CA VAL A 462 -12.29 31.40 1.01
C VAL A 462 -12.59 32.88 1.26
N GLY A 463 -11.63 33.76 0.94
CA GLY A 463 -11.73 35.21 1.12
C GLY A 463 -11.90 35.64 2.59
N HIS A 464 -12.06 36.94 2.82
CA HIS A 464 -12.03 37.55 4.16
C HIS A 464 -13.17 37.12 5.11
N ARG A 465 -14.20 36.46 4.58
CA ARG A 465 -15.33 35.97 5.39
C ARG A 465 -14.92 34.80 6.30
N ALA A 466 -13.83 34.10 5.97
CA ALA A 466 -13.31 33.00 6.76
C ALA A 466 -12.21 33.42 7.74
N ASP A 467 -11.73 34.68 7.71
CA ASP A 467 -10.59 35.14 8.52
C ASP A 467 -10.79 34.87 10.01
N GLY A 468 -12.00 35.08 10.53
CA GLY A 468 -12.33 34.78 11.92
C GLY A 468 -12.28 33.27 12.25
N LEU A 469 -12.73 32.41 11.34
CA LEU A 469 -12.67 30.95 11.51
C LEU A 469 -11.23 30.42 11.37
N LEU A 470 -10.43 31.00 10.46
CA LEU A 470 -9.02 30.67 10.29
C LEU A 470 -8.19 31.15 11.49
N ALA A 471 -8.48 32.34 12.03
CA ALA A 471 -7.90 32.81 13.28
C ALA A 471 -8.26 31.88 14.45
N GLN A 472 -9.51 31.39 14.51
CA GLN A 472 -9.94 30.40 15.50
C GLN A 472 -9.18 29.07 15.34
N ALA A 473 -9.00 28.60 14.10
CA ALA A 473 -8.27 27.38 13.79
C ALA A 473 -6.79 27.44 14.25
N LEU A 474 -6.21 28.63 14.24
CA LEU A 474 -4.86 28.94 14.71
C LEU A 474 -4.82 29.45 16.17
N THR A 475 -5.87 29.23 16.97
CA THR A 475 -5.89 29.59 18.39
C THR A 475 -5.91 28.34 19.28
N HIS A 476 -4.81 28.10 20.00
CA HIS A 476 -4.73 27.01 20.98
C HIS A 476 -5.42 27.38 22.31
N ALA A 477 -5.81 26.37 23.10
CA ALA A 477 -6.47 26.58 24.39
C ALA A 477 -5.61 27.37 25.40
N SER A 478 -4.29 27.22 25.37
CA SER A 478 -3.37 27.93 26.26
C SER A 478 -3.37 29.45 26.02
N TRP A 479 -3.44 29.89 24.76
CA TRP A 479 -3.53 31.32 24.42
C TRP A 479 -4.79 31.97 24.98
N ILE A 480 -5.91 31.24 24.96
CA ILE A 480 -7.20 31.75 25.45
C ILE A 480 -7.19 32.01 26.95
N LEU A 481 -6.53 31.14 27.71
CA LEU A 481 -6.40 31.30 29.15
C LEU A 481 -5.68 32.60 29.51
N GLU A 482 -4.69 32.99 28.70
CA GLU A 482 -3.88 34.20 28.91
C GLU A 482 -4.51 35.48 28.33
N ASN A 483 -5.27 35.37 27.22
CA ASN A 483 -5.74 36.51 26.43
C ASN A 483 -7.27 36.69 26.44
N GLN A 484 -7.91 36.46 27.59
CA GLN A 484 -9.38 36.43 27.72
C GLN A 484 -10.08 37.69 27.17
N ALA A 485 -9.50 38.88 27.37
CA ALA A 485 -10.08 40.14 26.88
C ALA A 485 -10.12 40.21 25.34
N ALA A 486 -9.02 39.83 24.68
CA ALA A 486 -8.93 39.81 23.21
C ALA A 486 -9.85 38.72 22.62
N VAL A 487 -9.93 37.56 23.27
CA VAL A 487 -10.82 36.46 22.88
C VAL A 487 -12.29 36.87 22.98
N ALA A 488 -12.69 37.52 24.09
CA ALA A 488 -14.06 37.99 24.27
C ALA A 488 -14.45 39.06 23.23
N ALA A 489 -13.55 40.01 22.95
CA ALA A 489 -13.77 41.07 21.96
C ALA A 489 -13.90 40.53 20.52
N ALA A 490 -13.18 39.45 20.21
CA ALA A 490 -13.19 38.82 18.89
C ALA A 490 -14.19 37.66 18.75
N HIS A 491 -14.96 37.35 19.81
CA HIS A 491 -15.87 36.19 19.87
C HIS A 491 -15.18 34.85 19.52
N GLN A 492 -13.92 34.71 19.92
CA GLN A 492 -13.07 33.58 19.57
C GLN A 492 -13.22 32.40 20.54
N ARG A 493 -12.87 31.20 20.06
CA ARG A 493 -12.81 29.95 20.83
C ARG A 493 -11.51 29.22 20.50
N ASN A 494 -11.23 28.11 21.20
CA ASN A 494 -10.08 27.28 20.82
C ASN A 494 -10.38 26.50 19.54
N ASN A 495 -9.33 25.98 18.94
CA ASN A 495 -9.41 25.20 17.72
C ASN A 495 -10.04 23.80 17.89
N GLN A 496 -10.27 23.30 19.11
CA GLN A 496 -10.65 21.89 19.34
C GLN A 496 -11.97 21.45 18.68
N LEU A 497 -12.98 22.32 18.63
CA LEU A 497 -14.26 22.03 17.96
C LEU A 497 -14.09 21.95 16.43
N LEU A 498 -13.26 22.85 15.88
CA LEU A 498 -12.91 22.84 14.46
C LEU A 498 -12.02 21.65 14.12
N ALA A 499 -11.07 21.29 14.99
CA ALA A 499 -10.21 20.12 14.82
C ALA A 499 -11.03 18.83 14.77
N HIS A 500 -11.98 18.64 15.69
CA HIS A 500 -12.90 17.51 15.65
C HIS A 500 -13.73 17.45 14.37
N GLN A 501 -14.26 18.57 13.87
CA GLN A 501 -14.94 18.55 12.56
C GLN A 501 -13.97 18.26 11.41
N GLY A 502 -12.78 18.85 11.48
CA GLY A 502 -11.73 18.76 10.47
C GLY A 502 -11.19 17.35 10.28
N SER A 503 -11.09 16.56 11.35
CA SER A 503 -10.68 15.16 11.24
C SER A 503 -11.65 14.33 10.39
N HIS A 504 -12.96 14.57 10.50
CA HIS A 504 -13.97 13.94 9.65
C HIS A 504 -13.95 14.47 8.22
N VAL A 505 -13.70 15.77 8.00
CA VAL A 505 -13.52 16.33 6.65
C VAL A 505 -12.29 15.72 5.98
N ILE A 506 -11.17 15.61 6.69
CA ILE A 506 -9.97 14.95 6.20
C ILE A 506 -10.25 13.49 5.86
N ALA A 507 -10.92 12.75 6.75
CA ALA A 507 -11.29 11.36 6.49
C ALA A 507 -12.19 11.23 5.25
N TYR A 508 -13.10 12.17 5.03
CA TYR A 508 -13.94 12.22 3.83
C TYR A 508 -13.13 12.49 2.56
N LEU A 509 -12.27 13.51 2.54
CA LEU A 509 -11.42 13.84 1.39
C LEU A 509 -10.47 12.68 1.05
N ALA A 510 -9.85 12.07 2.06
CA ALA A 510 -8.96 10.91 1.89
C ALA A 510 -9.72 9.69 1.36
N ALA A 511 -10.90 9.38 1.92
CA ALA A 511 -11.76 8.31 1.43
C ALA A 511 -12.18 8.51 -0.03
N HIS A 512 -12.56 9.74 -0.39
CA HIS A 512 -12.99 10.08 -1.75
C HIS A 512 -11.85 9.91 -2.76
N VAL A 513 -10.65 10.44 -2.46
CA VAL A 513 -9.46 10.29 -3.32
C VAL A 513 -9.08 8.82 -3.47
N ARG A 514 -9.07 8.05 -2.37
CA ARG A 514 -8.74 6.62 -2.40
C ARG A 514 -9.74 5.84 -3.24
N ALA A 515 -11.04 6.04 -3.02
CA ALA A 515 -12.09 5.36 -3.77
C ALA A 515 -12.00 5.70 -5.28
N ARG A 516 -11.85 6.98 -5.65
CA ARG A 516 -11.69 7.39 -7.05
C ARG A 516 -10.46 6.76 -7.70
N ARG A 517 -9.32 6.73 -7.00
CA ARG A 517 -8.08 6.15 -7.51
C ARG A 517 -8.21 4.65 -7.75
N VAL A 518 -8.70 3.90 -6.76
CA VAL A 518 -8.80 2.43 -6.84
C VAL A 518 -9.84 2.01 -7.87
N LEU A 519 -11.00 2.65 -7.88
CA LEU A 519 -12.08 2.27 -8.80
C LEU A 519 -11.79 2.67 -10.25
N ALA A 520 -10.94 3.68 -10.49
CA ALA A 520 -10.43 4.01 -11.82
C ALA A 520 -9.53 2.91 -12.41
N GLN A 521 -8.88 2.09 -11.58
CA GLN A 521 -8.03 0.98 -12.04
C GLN A 521 -8.83 -0.28 -12.40
N GLY A 522 -10.06 -0.41 -11.89
CA GLY A 522 -10.93 -1.54 -12.19
C GLY A 522 -11.95 -1.84 -11.10
N LEU A 523 -12.84 -2.80 -11.39
CA LEU A 523 -13.88 -3.26 -10.46
C LEU A 523 -13.49 -4.53 -9.69
N THR A 524 -12.24 -4.98 -9.84
CA THR A 524 -11.71 -6.15 -9.15
C THR A 524 -10.59 -5.83 -8.17
N PRO A 525 -10.71 -4.78 -7.31
CA PRO A 525 -9.67 -4.51 -6.34
C PRO A 525 -9.58 -5.66 -5.33
N ASP A 526 -8.39 -5.88 -4.79
CA ASP A 526 -8.20 -6.75 -3.64
C ASP A 526 -8.55 -6.05 -2.31
N GLU A 527 -8.48 -6.79 -1.21
CA GLU A 527 -8.84 -6.28 0.11
C GLU A 527 -7.97 -5.11 0.59
N ASP A 528 -6.70 -5.10 0.22
CA ASP A 528 -5.75 -4.11 0.68
C ASP A 528 -5.82 -2.85 -0.21
N GLU A 529 -6.01 -3.02 -1.52
CA GLU A 529 -6.35 -1.93 -2.44
C GLU A 529 -7.63 -1.21 -1.99
N ALA A 530 -8.69 -1.96 -1.68
CA ALA A 530 -9.98 -1.41 -1.28
C ALA A 530 -10.04 -0.88 0.17
N ARG A 531 -8.91 -0.87 0.89
CA ARG A 531 -8.87 -0.38 2.26
C ARG A 531 -8.78 1.14 2.29
N ILE A 532 -9.73 1.77 2.98
CA ILE A 532 -9.68 3.21 3.33
C ILE A 532 -9.26 3.30 4.80
N HIS A 533 -8.05 3.79 5.01
CA HIS A 533 -7.47 3.97 6.34
C HIS A 533 -7.94 5.28 6.99
N THR A 534 -7.96 5.28 8.32
CA THR A 534 -8.05 6.51 9.09
C THR A 534 -6.69 7.21 9.03
N THR A 535 -6.67 8.48 8.65
CA THR A 535 -5.46 9.31 8.62
C THR A 535 -4.83 9.37 10.02
N ALA A 536 -3.53 9.07 10.13
CA ALA A 536 -2.85 9.14 11.42
C ALA A 536 -2.53 10.61 11.81
N ASP A 537 -2.35 10.84 13.11
CA ASP A 537 -1.94 12.16 13.61
C ASP A 537 -0.60 12.61 13.05
N GLU A 538 0.31 11.68 12.77
CA GLU A 538 1.58 11.98 12.11
C GLU A 538 1.37 12.52 10.69
N ASP A 539 0.51 11.88 9.90
CA ASP A 539 0.22 12.32 8.53
C ASP A 539 -0.46 13.69 8.53
N THR A 540 -1.34 13.92 9.50
CA THR A 540 -2.03 15.20 9.68
C THR A 540 -1.08 16.30 10.17
N ALA A 541 -0.12 15.98 11.03
CA ALA A 541 0.95 16.90 11.41
C ALA A 541 1.86 17.25 10.22
N ARG A 542 2.11 16.30 9.29
CA ARG A 542 2.82 16.60 8.04
C ARG A 542 2.05 17.59 7.16
N LEU A 543 0.71 17.50 7.11
CA LEU A 543 -0.10 18.53 6.47
C LEU A 543 0.09 19.90 7.14
N GLY A 544 0.03 19.96 8.47
CA GLY A 544 0.25 21.21 9.20
C GLY A 544 1.66 21.81 9.00
N ALA A 545 2.67 20.96 8.84
CA ALA A 545 4.01 21.38 8.47
C ALA A 545 4.07 21.92 7.04
N ALA A 546 3.45 21.23 6.07
CA ALA A 546 3.39 21.66 4.67
C ALA A 546 2.62 22.98 4.48
N LEU A 547 1.64 23.24 5.35
CA LEU A 547 0.89 24.51 5.41
C LEU A 547 1.62 25.61 6.22
N HIS A 548 2.77 25.30 6.83
CA HIS A 548 3.52 26.21 7.70
C HIS A 548 2.67 26.80 8.85
N LEU A 549 1.90 25.97 9.55
CA LEU A 549 0.95 26.44 10.57
C LEU A 549 1.60 26.86 11.90
N ALA A 550 2.73 26.25 12.26
CA ALA A 550 3.36 26.43 13.57
C ALA A 550 3.71 27.91 13.89
N GLU A 551 4.04 28.71 12.88
CA GLU A 551 4.44 30.11 13.03
C GLU A 551 3.25 31.08 13.18
N GLY A 552 2.09 30.68 12.68
CA GLY A 552 0.84 31.43 12.79
C GLY A 552 -0.02 31.01 13.99
N LEU A 553 0.36 29.92 14.66
CA LEU A 553 -0.38 29.36 15.79
C LEU A 553 -0.16 30.19 17.05
N LEU A 554 -1.25 30.60 17.71
CA LEU A 554 -1.21 31.32 18.98
C LEU A 554 -1.17 30.31 20.15
N THR A 555 -0.05 30.29 20.87
CA THR A 555 0.20 29.52 22.11
C THR A 555 0.75 30.42 23.21
N SER A 556 0.69 29.98 24.47
CA SER A 556 1.18 30.74 25.63
C SER A 556 2.70 30.95 25.67
N HIS A 557 3.16 31.89 26.49
CA HIS A 557 4.59 32.10 26.75
C HIS A 557 5.23 30.89 27.45
N GLY A 558 5.92 30.05 26.67
CA GLY A 558 6.65 28.86 27.14
C GLY A 558 6.19 27.55 26.50
N GLU A 559 5.04 27.54 25.83
CA GLU A 559 4.61 26.43 24.98
C GLU A 559 5.10 26.66 23.55
N SER A 560 5.91 25.73 23.02
CA SER A 560 6.26 25.78 21.61
C SER A 560 5.05 25.37 20.77
N GLY A 561 4.63 26.23 19.85
CA GLY A 561 3.64 25.90 18.80
C GLY A 561 4.09 24.80 17.81
N GLN A 562 5.15 24.08 18.15
CA GLN A 562 5.79 23.01 17.38
C GLN A 562 5.39 21.61 17.86
N GLY A 563 4.56 21.50 18.91
CA GLY A 563 4.02 20.22 19.36
C GLY A 563 3.26 19.50 18.24
N ARG A 564 3.61 18.23 17.98
CA ARG A 564 3.05 17.43 16.86
C ARG A 564 1.51 17.38 16.88
N THR A 565 0.94 17.13 18.06
CA THR A 565 -0.51 17.10 18.27
C THR A 565 -1.14 18.47 18.03
N THR A 566 -0.53 19.54 18.54
CA THR A 566 -1.01 20.91 18.37
C THR A 566 -1.04 21.34 16.91
N VAL A 567 -0.03 20.95 16.12
CA VAL A 567 0.03 21.22 14.68
C VAL A 567 -0.98 20.37 13.91
N SER A 568 -1.20 19.11 14.32
CA SER A 568 -2.25 18.25 13.75
C SER A 568 -3.65 18.85 13.95
N ASP A 569 -3.97 19.25 15.19
CA ASP A 569 -5.26 19.88 15.53
C ASP A 569 -5.47 21.18 14.74
N ALA A 570 -4.42 21.99 14.60
CA ALA A 570 -4.47 23.21 13.78
C ALA A 570 -4.74 22.89 12.30
N ALA A 571 -4.10 21.85 11.74
CA ALA A 571 -4.32 21.44 10.36
C ALA A 571 -5.76 20.97 10.13
N GLN A 572 -6.29 20.12 11.02
CA GLN A 572 -7.69 19.72 11.00
C GLN A 572 -8.61 20.93 11.08
N ALA A 573 -8.36 21.85 12.02
CA ALA A 573 -9.19 23.03 12.21
C ALA A 573 -9.18 23.98 10.99
N VAL A 574 -8.04 24.14 10.31
CA VAL A 574 -7.94 24.94 9.08
C VAL A 574 -8.76 24.30 7.96
N VAL A 575 -8.65 22.99 7.77
CA VAL A 575 -9.46 22.25 6.77
C VAL A 575 -10.95 22.36 7.09
N ALA A 576 -11.35 22.31 8.37
CA ALA A 576 -12.74 22.53 8.78
C ALA A 576 -13.23 23.95 8.47
N ALA A 577 -12.42 24.98 8.73
CA ALA A 577 -12.76 26.36 8.39
C ALA A 577 -12.94 26.55 6.88
N ALA A 578 -12.06 25.93 6.08
CA ALA A 578 -12.17 25.92 4.62
C ALA A 578 -13.45 25.20 4.16
N TRP A 579 -13.73 24.02 4.70
CA TRP A 579 -14.92 23.23 4.40
C TRP A 579 -16.21 23.97 4.73
N ARG A 580 -16.30 24.65 5.88
CA ARG A 580 -17.47 25.47 6.24
C ARG A 580 -17.77 26.59 5.24
N THR A 581 -16.78 27.00 4.45
CA THR A 581 -16.91 28.09 3.48
C THR A 581 -17.12 27.59 2.05
N ARG A 582 -16.37 26.55 1.64
CA ARG A 582 -16.35 26.01 0.27
C ARG A 582 -17.14 24.71 0.10
N GLY A 583 -17.43 24.00 1.20
CA GLY A 583 -18.10 22.71 1.21
C GLY A 583 -17.49 21.70 0.22
N PRO A 584 -18.32 20.98 -0.56
CA PRO A 584 -17.86 19.97 -1.51
C PRO A 584 -17.03 20.57 -2.67
N GLY A 585 -16.97 21.90 -2.81
CA GLY A 585 -16.06 22.54 -3.76
C GLY A 585 -14.58 22.16 -3.55
N LEU A 586 -14.19 21.72 -2.35
CA LEU A 586 -12.86 21.18 -2.06
C LEU A 586 -12.56 19.81 -2.71
N LEU A 587 -13.58 19.11 -3.21
CA LEU A 587 -13.39 17.89 -4.01
C LEU A 587 -12.95 18.21 -5.44
N LEU A 588 -13.44 19.33 -5.98
CA LEU A 588 -13.20 19.74 -7.37
C LEU A 588 -12.01 20.70 -7.49
N ARG A 589 -11.80 21.56 -6.50
CA ARG A 589 -10.74 22.57 -6.52
C ARG A 589 -10.22 22.85 -5.12
N ARG A 590 -8.93 22.59 -4.91
CA ARG A 590 -8.26 22.67 -3.61
C ARG A 590 -6.81 23.14 -3.72
N PRO A 591 -6.17 23.56 -2.61
CA PRO A 591 -4.76 23.93 -2.60
C PRO A 591 -3.87 22.80 -3.12
N VAL A 592 -2.85 23.13 -3.90
CA VAL A 592 -1.89 22.13 -4.40
C VAL A 592 -1.21 21.38 -3.25
N VAL A 593 -0.92 22.07 -2.14
CA VAL A 593 -0.32 21.45 -0.94
C VAL A 593 -1.21 20.37 -0.32
N VAL A 594 -2.53 20.62 -0.27
CA VAL A 594 -3.50 19.63 0.25
C VAL A 594 -3.64 18.46 -0.72
N ASP A 595 -3.60 18.75 -2.02
CA ASP A 595 -3.71 17.73 -3.06
C ASP A 595 -2.49 16.80 -3.10
N GLU A 596 -1.28 17.36 -3.09
CA GLU A 596 -0.02 16.62 -2.99
C GLU A 596 0.03 15.78 -1.69
N TRP A 597 -0.47 16.32 -0.58
CA TRP A 597 -0.58 15.59 0.67
C TRP A 597 -1.56 14.42 0.60
N LEU A 598 -2.78 14.64 0.07
CA LEU A 598 -3.78 13.57 -0.13
C LEU A 598 -3.26 12.50 -1.08
N ASP A 599 -2.54 12.90 -2.13
CA ASP A 599 -1.95 11.96 -3.08
C ASP A 599 -0.86 11.10 -2.44
N GLY A 600 -0.09 11.68 -1.52
CA GLY A 600 0.96 11.05 -0.72
C GLY A 600 0.48 10.42 0.59
N LEU A 601 -0.84 10.34 0.84
CA LEU A 601 -1.41 9.47 1.88
C LEU A 601 -1.31 8.00 1.44
N GLU A 602 -0.07 7.52 1.36
CA GLU A 602 0.25 6.12 1.24
C GLU A 602 0.44 5.61 2.66
N HIS A 603 -0.53 4.88 3.19
CA HIS A 603 -0.33 4.14 4.43
C HIS A 603 0.18 2.75 4.03
N PRO A 604 1.51 2.49 4.04
CA PRO A 604 1.96 1.11 4.06
C PRO A 604 1.24 0.40 5.19
N LEU A 605 0.84 -0.85 4.95
CA LEU A 605 0.24 -1.68 6.00
C LEU A 605 1.10 -1.57 7.24
N ASP A 606 0.48 -1.25 8.38
CA ASP A 606 1.20 -1.17 9.65
C ASP A 606 2.02 -2.47 9.85
N PRO A 607 3.26 -2.40 10.36
CA PRO A 607 4.13 -3.58 10.45
C PRO A 607 3.48 -4.76 11.17
N VAL A 608 2.61 -4.50 12.14
CA VAL A 608 1.82 -5.54 12.83
C VAL A 608 0.85 -6.21 11.87
N THR A 609 0.22 -5.46 10.97
CA THR A 609 -0.72 -5.98 9.97
C THR A 609 0.02 -6.79 8.90
N VAL A 610 1.19 -6.33 8.45
CA VAL A 610 2.03 -7.08 7.51
C VAL A 610 2.46 -8.41 8.13
N LEU A 611 3.00 -8.38 9.35
CA LEU A 611 3.41 -9.57 10.08
C LEU A 611 2.22 -10.51 10.33
N ALA A 612 1.06 -9.99 10.73
CA ALA A 612 -0.15 -10.79 10.94
C ALA A 612 -0.64 -11.44 9.63
N THR A 613 -0.54 -10.74 8.50
CA THR A 613 -0.92 -11.29 7.19
C THR A 613 0.05 -12.38 6.75
N MET A 614 1.36 -12.17 6.93
CA MET A 614 2.38 -13.20 6.70
C MET A 614 2.12 -14.41 7.60
N ALA A 615 1.92 -14.19 8.90
CA ALA A 615 1.68 -15.24 9.87
C ALA A 615 0.43 -16.06 9.51
N THR A 616 -0.68 -15.39 9.15
CA THR A 616 -1.90 -16.05 8.66
C THR A 616 -1.66 -16.85 7.38
N THR A 617 -0.87 -16.31 6.43
CA THR A 617 -0.56 -16.97 5.15
C THR A 617 0.13 -18.32 5.35
N TYR A 618 0.98 -18.41 6.38
CA TYR A 618 1.78 -19.61 6.67
C TYR A 618 1.30 -20.35 7.95
N GLY A 619 0.09 -20.09 8.43
CA GLY A 619 -0.44 -20.76 9.61
C GLY A 619 0.40 -20.58 10.89
N VAL A 620 1.14 -19.49 11.01
CA VAL A 620 1.89 -19.11 12.20
C VAL A 620 0.96 -18.33 13.13
N ALA A 621 0.69 -18.88 14.31
CA ALA A 621 0.03 -18.14 15.38
C ALA A 621 1.04 -17.15 15.99
N HIS A 622 0.55 -15.98 16.40
CA HIS A 622 1.39 -14.97 17.01
C HIS A 622 0.64 -14.24 18.12
N ASP A 623 1.33 -14.04 19.24
CA ASP A 623 0.83 -13.30 20.40
C ASP A 623 1.88 -12.31 20.87
N TYR A 624 1.45 -11.22 21.51
CA TYR A 624 2.36 -10.22 22.08
C TYR A 624 2.27 -10.20 23.60
N GLU A 625 3.43 -10.34 24.24
CA GLU A 625 3.65 -10.13 25.65
C GLU A 625 4.29 -8.75 25.85
N TYR A 626 3.91 -8.05 26.92
CA TYR A 626 4.40 -6.69 27.19
C TYR A 626 5.01 -6.63 28.57
N ASP A 627 6.21 -6.04 28.64
CA ASP A 627 6.84 -5.63 29.88
C ASP A 627 6.94 -4.10 29.91
N PHE A 628 7.06 -3.52 31.11
CA PHE A 628 7.20 -2.08 31.29
C PHE A 628 8.25 -1.74 32.34
N SER A 629 8.97 -0.65 32.10
CA SER A 629 9.95 -0.10 33.03
C SER A 629 9.83 1.42 33.12
N GLY A 630 10.33 2.01 34.20
CA GLY A 630 10.30 3.47 34.42
C GLY A 630 9.12 3.96 35.29
N PRO A 631 9.13 5.25 35.67
CA PRO A 631 8.09 5.83 36.53
C PRO A 631 6.76 6.00 35.77
N ASP A 632 5.64 6.08 36.50
CA ASP A 632 4.30 5.98 35.90
C ASP A 632 3.99 6.99 34.78
N HIS A 633 4.63 8.16 34.81
CA HIS A 633 4.47 9.24 33.83
C HIS A 633 5.47 9.17 32.66
N LEU A 634 6.42 8.22 32.68
CA LEU A 634 7.45 7.98 31.67
C LEU A 634 7.72 6.47 31.52
N LYS A 635 6.65 5.67 31.41
CA LYS A 635 6.79 4.22 31.19
C LYS A 635 7.38 3.95 29.82
N SER A 636 8.41 3.13 29.78
CA SER A 636 8.94 2.52 28.55
C SER A 636 8.40 1.10 28.43
N PHE A 637 7.74 0.80 27.32
CA PHE A 637 7.20 -0.52 27.04
C PHE A 637 8.15 -1.34 26.16
N THR A 638 8.32 -2.60 26.52
CA THR A 638 9.02 -3.61 25.74
C THR A 638 7.98 -4.61 25.26
N ALA A 639 7.96 -4.92 23.97
CA ALA A 639 7.06 -5.91 23.39
C ALA A 639 7.85 -7.14 22.93
N THR A 640 7.43 -8.30 23.42
CA THR A 640 7.91 -9.61 22.98
C THR A 640 6.83 -10.25 22.13
N VAL A 641 7.15 -10.67 20.92
CA VAL A 641 6.23 -11.48 20.13
C VAL A 641 6.59 -12.96 20.28
N VAL A 642 5.58 -13.76 20.51
CA VAL A 642 5.65 -15.23 20.60
C VAL A 642 5.06 -15.78 19.32
N LEU A 643 5.88 -16.41 18.49
CA LEU A 643 5.48 -17.05 17.25
C LEU A 643 5.33 -18.56 17.49
N ARG A 644 4.29 -19.17 16.93
CA ARG A 644 4.04 -20.62 16.99
C ARG A 644 3.64 -21.14 15.63
N ASP A 645 4.42 -22.06 15.08
CA ASP A 645 4.15 -22.62 13.76
C ASP A 645 3.17 -23.80 13.79
N THR A 646 2.83 -24.31 12.61
CA THR A 646 1.90 -25.43 12.41
C THR A 646 2.38 -26.75 13.01
N ARG A 647 3.68 -26.89 13.32
CA ARG A 647 4.26 -28.04 14.02
C ARG A 647 4.36 -27.82 15.53
N GLY A 648 3.89 -26.68 16.03
CA GLY A 648 3.91 -26.33 17.44
C GLY A 648 5.26 -25.81 17.95
N ARG A 649 6.25 -25.56 17.08
CA ARG A 649 7.53 -24.96 17.49
C ARG A 649 7.29 -23.50 17.85
N VAL A 650 7.87 -23.06 18.95
CA VAL A 650 7.72 -21.70 19.49
C VAL A 650 9.02 -20.94 19.36
N TYR A 651 8.93 -19.68 18.92
CA TYR A 651 10.05 -18.75 18.92
C TYR A 651 9.62 -17.43 19.55
N GLN A 652 10.53 -16.81 20.31
CA GLN A 652 10.27 -15.54 20.98
C GLN A 652 11.25 -14.48 20.49
N TRP A 653 10.74 -13.32 20.11
CA TRP A 653 11.56 -12.18 19.72
C TRP A 653 11.18 -10.94 20.51
N THR A 654 12.17 -10.31 21.11
CA THR A 654 12.01 -9.11 21.94
C THR A 654 12.86 -7.99 21.38
N GLU A 655 12.21 -6.89 21.04
CA GLU A 655 12.88 -5.67 20.61
C GLU A 655 12.90 -4.66 21.77
N GLN A 656 14.08 -4.18 22.14
CA GLN A 656 14.23 -3.13 23.16
C GLN A 656 14.55 -1.80 22.51
N LEU A 657 13.55 -0.92 22.44
CA LEU A 657 13.75 0.44 21.99
C LEU A 657 13.92 1.39 23.18
N PRO A 658 14.94 2.26 23.16
CA PRO A 658 15.03 3.34 24.14
C PRO A 658 13.92 4.36 23.90
N GLY A 659 13.08 4.58 24.92
CA GLY A 659 12.13 5.69 24.95
C GLY A 659 10.76 5.46 24.30
N THR A 660 10.29 4.21 24.17
CA THR A 660 8.97 3.91 23.57
C THR A 660 7.81 4.28 24.52
N PRO A 661 6.94 5.26 24.17
CA PRO A 661 5.97 5.81 25.12
C PRO A 661 4.67 5.00 25.30
N GLY A 662 4.46 3.91 24.53
CA GLY A 662 3.23 3.13 24.61
C GLY A 662 3.34 1.69 24.09
N LYS A 663 2.35 0.86 24.47
CA LYS A 663 2.21 -0.53 23.98
C LYS A 663 2.06 -0.62 22.46
N PRO A 664 1.26 0.25 21.78
CA PRO A 664 1.14 0.21 20.32
C PRO A 664 2.48 0.43 19.60
N GLU A 665 3.28 1.39 20.06
CA GLU A 665 4.57 1.74 19.46
C GLU A 665 5.59 0.60 19.64
N ALA A 666 5.65 0.02 20.84
CA ALA A 666 6.49 -1.14 21.10
C ALA A 666 6.08 -2.33 20.21
N LYS A 667 4.77 -2.58 20.07
CA LYS A 667 4.24 -3.65 19.20
C LYS A 667 4.65 -3.48 17.74
N LYS A 668 4.51 -2.26 17.20
CA LYS A 668 4.87 -1.92 15.81
C LYS A 668 6.35 -2.09 15.55
N ALA A 669 7.19 -1.64 16.47
CA ALA A 669 8.62 -1.79 16.36
C ALA A 669 9.08 -3.25 16.38
N THR A 670 8.56 -4.07 17.31
CA THR A 670 8.88 -5.50 17.35
C THR A 670 8.46 -6.20 16.06
N ALA A 671 7.29 -5.83 15.51
CA ALA A 671 6.85 -6.36 14.21
C ALA A 671 7.79 -5.93 13.07
N GLN A 672 8.19 -4.66 13.03
CA GLN A 672 9.10 -4.14 12.02
C GLN A 672 10.47 -4.84 12.07
N ALA A 673 11.05 -5.03 13.25
CA ALA A 673 12.34 -5.70 13.41
C ALA A 673 12.33 -7.12 12.81
N ILE A 674 11.23 -7.86 12.97
CA ILE A 674 11.08 -9.20 12.38
C ILE A 674 10.95 -9.13 10.87
N LEU A 675 10.18 -8.17 10.36
CA LEU A 675 10.05 -7.96 8.92
C LEU A 675 11.37 -7.53 8.28
N ASP A 676 12.19 -6.74 8.98
CA ASP A 676 13.54 -6.35 8.54
C ASP A 676 14.48 -7.56 8.46
N VAL A 677 14.42 -8.47 9.44
CA VAL A 677 15.17 -9.74 9.42
C VAL A 677 14.72 -10.62 8.25
N LEU A 678 13.41 -10.71 7.99
CA LEU A 678 12.85 -11.49 6.89
C LEU A 678 13.17 -10.89 5.52
N GLY A 679 13.15 -9.57 5.41
CA GLY A 679 13.36 -8.80 4.17
C GLY A 679 14.82 -8.46 3.86
N ALA A 680 15.78 -8.95 4.66
CA ALA A 680 17.19 -8.73 4.39
C ALA A 680 17.57 -9.24 2.98
N PRO A 681 18.45 -8.55 2.23
CA PRO A 681 18.84 -8.99 0.88
C PRO A 681 19.59 -10.33 0.89
N ALA A 682 19.24 -11.22 -0.03
CA ALA A 682 19.85 -12.55 -0.18
C ALA A 682 21.39 -12.53 -0.31
N ASP A 683 21.93 -11.47 -0.93
CA ASP A 683 23.37 -11.29 -1.17
C ASP A 683 24.17 -11.06 0.13
N ASP A 684 23.54 -10.50 1.17
CA ASP A 684 24.14 -10.17 2.48
C ASP A 684 23.57 -11.03 3.63
N LEU A 685 22.60 -11.92 3.33
CA LEU A 685 21.69 -12.53 4.31
C LEU A 685 22.35 -13.27 5.49
N VAL A 686 23.47 -13.96 5.29
CA VAL A 686 24.00 -14.90 6.30
C VAL A 686 25.23 -14.36 7.03
N ASP A 687 26.06 -13.58 6.35
CA ASP A 687 27.30 -13.05 6.94
C ASP A 687 27.06 -11.76 7.74
N ALA A 688 25.97 -11.07 7.43
CA ALA A 688 25.63 -9.79 8.02
C ALA A 688 24.74 -9.94 9.28
N LEU A 689 23.91 -10.97 9.36
CA LEU A 689 23.00 -11.16 10.50
C LEU A 689 23.74 -11.63 11.77
N LEU A 690 23.31 -11.13 12.93
CA LEU A 690 23.74 -11.62 14.24
C LEU A 690 23.18 -13.03 14.48
N ASP A 691 23.80 -13.81 15.37
CA ASP A 691 23.34 -15.17 15.69
C ASP A 691 21.84 -15.26 16.02
N PRO A 692 21.25 -14.38 16.85
CA PRO A 692 19.81 -14.41 17.13
C PRO A 692 18.94 -14.11 15.90
N GLU A 693 19.38 -13.18 15.04
CA GLU A 693 18.67 -12.83 13.80
C GLU A 693 18.70 -14.01 12.81
N ARG A 694 19.83 -14.73 12.73
CA ARG A 694 19.96 -15.95 11.92
C ARG A 694 19.06 -17.07 12.42
N ASP A 695 18.98 -17.26 13.73
CA ASP A 695 18.10 -18.24 14.35
C ASP A 695 16.62 -17.91 14.09
N LEU A 696 16.24 -16.64 14.24
CA LEU A 696 14.89 -16.16 13.91
C LEU A 696 14.56 -16.41 12.44
N LEU A 697 15.45 -16.02 11.53
CA LEU A 697 15.26 -16.22 10.09
C LEU A 697 15.11 -17.72 9.75
N GLY A 698 15.96 -18.57 10.33
CA GLY A 698 15.87 -20.02 10.18
C GLY A 698 14.56 -20.60 10.73
N TYR A 699 14.03 -20.06 11.83
CA TYR A 699 12.70 -20.42 12.33
C TYR A 699 11.59 -19.99 11.37
N LEU A 700 11.59 -18.73 10.93
CA LEU A 700 10.57 -18.17 10.04
C LEU A 700 10.51 -18.92 8.71
N LEU A 701 11.66 -19.20 8.09
CA LEU A 701 11.72 -19.97 6.85
C LEU A 701 11.16 -21.39 7.05
N ARG A 702 11.50 -22.08 8.15
CA ARG A 702 10.91 -23.41 8.46
C ARG A 702 9.40 -23.32 8.66
N ALA A 703 8.92 -22.28 9.34
CA ALA A 703 7.50 -22.06 9.57
C ALA A 703 6.75 -21.80 8.25
N GLN A 704 7.33 -21.01 7.34
CA GLN A 704 6.78 -20.78 6.00
C GLN A 704 6.66 -22.09 5.21
N LEU A 705 7.70 -22.94 5.26
CA LEU A 705 7.73 -24.22 4.55
C LEU A 705 6.73 -25.24 5.11
N ASP A 706 6.62 -25.33 6.43
CA ASP A 706 5.72 -26.26 7.09
C ASP A 706 4.25 -25.81 7.06
N GLY A 707 4.02 -24.50 6.93
CA GLY A 707 2.70 -23.90 6.81
C GLY A 707 2.15 -23.80 5.38
N LEU A 708 2.95 -24.15 4.38
CA LEU A 708 2.58 -24.03 2.98
C LEU A 708 1.51 -25.07 2.59
N GLY A 709 0.26 -24.63 2.54
CA GLY A 709 -0.86 -25.41 2.01
C GLY A 709 -1.08 -25.21 0.51
N PRO A 710 -2.18 -25.77 -0.06
CA PRO A 710 -2.62 -25.44 -1.41
C PRO A 710 -2.85 -23.92 -1.55
N THR A 711 -2.14 -23.30 -2.49
CA THR A 711 -2.23 -21.85 -2.73
C THR A 711 -3.17 -21.52 -3.89
N SER A 712 -4.07 -20.56 -3.68
CA SER A 712 -4.84 -19.91 -4.76
C SER A 712 -3.96 -18.99 -5.61
N GLU A 713 -4.40 -18.63 -6.82
CA GLU A 713 -3.68 -17.70 -7.70
C GLU A 713 -3.37 -16.36 -7.00
N ARG A 714 -4.36 -15.81 -6.28
CA ARG A 714 -4.18 -14.56 -5.52
C ARG A 714 -3.15 -14.69 -4.41
N GLN A 715 -3.11 -15.81 -3.70
CA GLN A 715 -2.08 -16.05 -2.69
C GLN A 715 -0.69 -16.17 -3.33
N ARG A 716 -0.56 -16.87 -4.46
CA ARG A 716 0.71 -16.97 -5.18
C ARG A 716 1.20 -15.61 -5.66
N ALA A 717 0.33 -14.78 -6.22
CA ALA A 717 0.68 -13.41 -6.60
C ALA A 717 1.26 -12.62 -5.42
N ARG A 718 0.69 -12.74 -4.21
CA ARG A 718 1.20 -12.08 -3.00
C ARG A 718 2.55 -12.64 -2.53
N ILE A 719 2.75 -13.96 -2.61
CA ILE A 719 4.01 -14.61 -2.28
C ILE A 719 5.13 -14.07 -3.20
N VAL A 720 4.87 -14.02 -4.52
CA VAL A 720 5.81 -13.45 -5.51
C VAL A 720 6.06 -11.96 -5.25
N ALA A 721 5.02 -11.20 -4.89
CA ALA A 721 5.11 -9.78 -4.61
C ALA A 721 6.05 -9.43 -3.45
N ARG A 722 6.03 -10.28 -2.42
CA ARG A 722 6.87 -10.15 -1.23
C ARG A 722 8.27 -10.71 -1.43
N GLY A 723 8.51 -11.45 -2.51
CA GLY A 723 9.75 -12.20 -2.71
C GLY A 723 9.88 -13.39 -1.74
N ASP A 724 8.75 -13.85 -1.19
CA ASP A 724 8.75 -14.97 -0.25
C ASP A 724 9.33 -16.21 -0.93
N LEU A 725 10.22 -16.92 -0.24
CA LEU A 725 10.80 -18.19 -0.70
C LEU A 725 11.46 -18.09 -2.09
N GLY A 726 12.04 -16.93 -2.45
CA GLY A 726 12.76 -16.75 -3.71
C GLY A 726 11.88 -16.84 -4.96
N THR A 727 10.57 -16.65 -4.80
CA THR A 727 9.60 -16.84 -5.88
C THR A 727 9.61 -15.72 -6.93
N ASP A 728 10.00 -14.51 -6.54
CA ASP A 728 10.24 -13.37 -7.44
C ASP A 728 11.38 -13.65 -8.42
N LEU A 729 12.45 -14.33 -7.97
CA LEU A 729 13.58 -14.72 -8.79
C LEU A 729 13.16 -15.70 -9.89
N LEU A 730 12.33 -16.69 -9.56
CA LEU A 730 11.78 -17.62 -10.54
C LEU A 730 10.78 -16.95 -11.49
N ALA A 731 9.93 -16.05 -10.98
CA ALA A 731 8.94 -15.33 -11.79
C ALA A 731 9.60 -14.37 -12.80
N THR A 732 10.73 -13.77 -12.43
CA THR A 732 11.52 -12.87 -13.30
C THR A 732 12.51 -13.61 -14.21
N GLY A 733 12.77 -14.89 -13.93
CA GLY A 733 13.70 -15.73 -14.70
C GLY A 733 15.16 -15.65 -14.26
N ASP A 734 15.49 -14.96 -13.16
CA ASP A 734 16.87 -14.83 -12.65
C ASP A 734 17.33 -16.11 -11.93
N THR A 735 17.62 -17.15 -12.72
CA THR A 735 17.97 -18.50 -12.25
C THR A 735 19.29 -18.53 -11.47
N GLU A 736 20.28 -17.71 -11.84
CA GLU A 736 21.56 -17.60 -11.14
C GLU A 736 21.38 -17.08 -9.72
N ALA A 737 20.64 -15.96 -9.57
CA ALA A 737 20.33 -15.41 -8.26
C ALA A 737 19.44 -16.34 -7.44
N PHE A 738 18.52 -17.08 -8.09
CA PHE A 738 17.72 -18.11 -7.43
C PHE A 738 18.58 -19.24 -6.85
N VAL A 739 19.54 -19.76 -7.62
CA VAL A 739 20.46 -20.82 -7.15
C VAL A 739 21.29 -20.30 -5.97
N ALA A 740 21.85 -19.09 -6.06
CA ALA A 740 22.61 -18.50 -4.97
C ALA A 740 21.78 -18.32 -3.69
N TRP A 741 20.54 -17.86 -3.82
CA TRP A 741 19.58 -17.78 -2.71
C TRP A 741 19.27 -19.16 -2.13
N ALA A 742 18.98 -20.14 -2.99
CA ALA A 742 18.58 -21.48 -2.59
C ALA A 742 19.70 -22.23 -1.85
N ASP A 743 20.96 -22.07 -2.27
CA ASP A 743 22.11 -22.67 -1.62
C ASP A 743 22.32 -22.09 -0.20
N ARG A 744 22.18 -20.77 -0.06
CA ARG A 744 22.28 -20.09 1.25
C ARG A 744 21.16 -20.49 2.20
N VAL A 745 19.92 -20.54 1.70
CA VAL A 745 18.77 -21.00 2.49
C VAL A 745 18.93 -22.47 2.87
N THR A 746 19.44 -23.31 1.97
CA THR A 746 19.73 -24.71 2.28
C THR A 746 20.74 -24.84 3.42
N ALA A 747 21.80 -24.02 3.42
CA ALA A 747 22.78 -23.98 4.50
C ALA A 747 22.15 -23.56 5.85
N LEU A 748 21.22 -22.59 5.83
CA LEU A 748 20.52 -22.12 7.03
C LEU A 748 19.50 -23.13 7.58
N LEU A 749 18.81 -23.86 6.70
CA LEU A 749 17.81 -24.86 7.08
C LEU A 749 18.43 -26.17 7.58
N GLY A 750 19.61 -26.55 7.08
CA GLY A 750 20.30 -27.79 7.44
C GLY A 750 19.61 -29.06 6.90
N PRO A 751 19.79 -30.23 7.55
CA PRO A 751 19.33 -31.52 7.03
C PRO A 751 17.80 -31.67 6.89
N ASP A 752 17.02 -30.85 7.60
CA ASP A 752 15.56 -30.82 7.51
C ASP A 752 15.02 -30.24 6.17
N GLY A 753 15.89 -29.61 5.36
CA GLY A 753 15.52 -28.98 4.08
C GLY A 753 14.97 -29.95 3.01
N LYS A 754 15.27 -31.26 3.11
CA LYS A 754 14.80 -32.24 2.11
C LYS A 754 13.27 -32.36 2.06
N ARG A 755 12.58 -32.30 3.20
CA ARG A 755 11.11 -32.44 3.28
C ARG A 755 10.39 -31.21 2.74
N ALA A 756 11.02 -30.04 2.82
CA ALA A 756 10.50 -28.79 2.27
C ALA A 756 10.45 -28.77 0.73
N CYS A 757 11.31 -29.56 0.07
CA CYS A 757 11.47 -29.51 -1.38
C CYS A 757 10.25 -30.03 -2.15
N GLU A 758 9.50 -30.99 -1.62
CA GLU A 758 8.34 -31.56 -2.32
C GLU A 758 7.17 -30.58 -2.40
N THR A 759 6.82 -29.92 -1.29
CA THR A 759 5.76 -28.91 -1.26
C THR A 759 6.13 -27.67 -2.08
N LEU A 760 7.40 -27.27 -2.06
CA LEU A 760 7.89 -26.13 -2.83
C LEU A 760 7.88 -26.36 -4.34
N ARG A 761 8.18 -27.58 -4.83
CA ARG A 761 8.15 -27.88 -6.28
C ARG A 761 6.81 -27.48 -6.90
N GLU A 762 5.71 -27.83 -6.24
CA GLU A 762 4.36 -27.52 -6.72
C GLU A 762 4.05 -26.02 -6.67
N LEU A 763 4.48 -25.32 -5.62
CA LEU A 763 4.36 -23.86 -5.54
C LEU A 763 5.14 -23.18 -6.67
N TYR A 764 6.43 -23.51 -6.81
CA TYR A 764 7.30 -22.93 -7.83
C TYR A 764 6.77 -23.19 -9.24
N ARG A 765 6.28 -24.41 -9.49
CA ARG A 765 5.67 -24.75 -10.78
C ARG A 765 4.48 -23.84 -11.08
N LYS A 766 3.55 -23.70 -10.14
CA LYS A 766 2.37 -22.83 -10.29
C LYS A 766 2.75 -21.36 -10.46
N ILE A 767 3.77 -20.88 -9.74
CA ILE A 767 4.25 -19.49 -9.86
C ILE A 767 4.85 -19.22 -11.23
N VAL A 768 5.69 -20.14 -11.71
CA VAL A 768 6.27 -20.06 -13.06
C VAL A 768 5.17 -20.14 -14.13
N ASP A 769 4.17 -21.00 -13.93
CA ASP A 769 3.01 -21.11 -14.81
C ASP A 769 2.19 -19.81 -14.84
N ASP A 770 1.88 -19.22 -13.68
CA ASP A 770 1.16 -17.95 -13.56
C ASP A 770 1.94 -16.79 -14.22
N ALA A 771 3.26 -16.73 -13.98
CA ALA A 771 4.13 -15.68 -14.52
C ALA A 771 4.22 -15.72 -16.05
N ARG A 772 4.22 -16.93 -16.64
CA ARG A 772 4.36 -17.14 -18.09
C ARG A 772 3.03 -17.14 -18.83
N HIS A 773 2.02 -17.81 -18.26
CA HIS A 773 0.77 -18.15 -18.95
C HIS A 773 -0.50 -17.66 -18.23
N GLY A 774 -0.36 -17.19 -16.99
CA GLY A 774 -1.48 -16.72 -16.18
C GLY A 774 -2.14 -15.45 -16.74
N PRO A 775 -3.33 -15.09 -16.24
CA PRO A 775 -4.11 -13.94 -16.73
C PRO A 775 -3.33 -12.62 -16.75
N ARG A 776 -2.40 -12.45 -15.81
CA ARG A 776 -1.56 -11.26 -15.65
C ARG A 776 -0.22 -11.34 -16.39
N SER A 777 0.07 -12.44 -17.09
CA SER A 777 1.36 -12.62 -17.78
C SER A 777 1.52 -11.64 -18.95
N LEU A 778 2.76 -11.32 -19.30
CA LEU A 778 3.05 -10.47 -20.46
C LEU A 778 2.42 -11.04 -21.74
N LEU A 779 2.45 -12.36 -21.90
CA LEU A 779 1.85 -13.07 -23.03
C LEU A 779 0.33 -12.87 -23.13
N ARG A 780 -0.39 -12.87 -22.00
CA ARG A 780 -1.84 -12.62 -22.00
C ARG A 780 -2.16 -11.16 -22.23
N ARG A 781 -1.40 -10.24 -21.61
CA ARG A 781 -1.60 -8.79 -21.77
C ARG A 781 -1.36 -8.31 -23.20
N MET A 782 -0.29 -8.75 -23.84
CA MET A 782 0.01 -8.37 -25.23
C MET A 782 -0.98 -8.98 -26.23
N ALA A 783 -1.49 -10.19 -25.95
CA ALA A 783 -2.54 -10.79 -26.77
C ALA A 783 -3.90 -10.08 -26.63
N ALA A 784 -4.19 -9.51 -25.46
CA ALA A 784 -5.44 -8.80 -25.16
C ALA A 784 -5.36 -7.28 -25.43
N ASP A 785 -4.26 -6.79 -26.03
CA ASP A 785 -4.07 -5.38 -26.34
C ASP A 785 -5.24 -4.87 -27.22
N PRO A 786 -6.07 -3.91 -26.75
CA PRO A 786 -7.25 -3.45 -27.46
C PRO A 786 -6.93 -2.47 -28.59
N GLY A 787 -5.67 -2.02 -28.73
CA GLY A 787 -5.30 -1.04 -29.74
C GLY A 787 -5.44 -1.56 -31.17
N THR A 788 -5.75 -0.64 -32.08
CA THR A 788 -5.91 -0.92 -33.52
C THR A 788 -4.74 -0.40 -34.36
N ASP A 789 -3.70 0.15 -33.74
CA ASP A 789 -2.52 0.63 -34.44
C ASP A 789 -1.60 -0.53 -34.87
N THR A 790 -0.61 -0.21 -35.70
CA THR A 790 0.36 -1.19 -36.20
C THR A 790 1.11 -1.86 -35.05
N GLY A 791 1.45 -1.10 -34.00
CA GLY A 791 2.14 -1.61 -32.82
C GLY A 791 1.33 -2.67 -32.06
N SER A 792 0.05 -2.42 -31.75
CA SER A 792 -0.82 -3.41 -31.12
C SER A 792 -1.02 -4.66 -31.97
N THR A 793 -1.01 -4.53 -33.30
CA THR A 793 -1.10 -5.68 -34.22
C THR A 793 0.16 -6.54 -34.17
N VAL A 794 1.35 -5.92 -34.19
CA VAL A 794 2.63 -6.63 -34.03
C VAL A 794 2.68 -7.36 -32.68
N ARG A 795 2.23 -6.74 -31.58
CA ARG A 795 2.18 -7.37 -30.25
C ARG A 795 1.29 -8.61 -30.20
N ARG A 796 0.12 -8.58 -30.87
CA ARG A 796 -0.76 -9.74 -30.97
C ARG A 796 -0.11 -10.87 -31.77
N HIS A 797 0.48 -10.57 -32.93
CA HIS A 797 1.19 -11.58 -33.73
C HIS A 797 2.38 -12.19 -32.98
N ALA A 798 3.14 -11.37 -32.26
CA ALA A 798 4.26 -11.84 -31.44
C ALA A 798 3.78 -12.79 -30.35
N SER A 799 2.64 -12.47 -29.71
CA SER A 799 2.01 -13.33 -28.71
C SER A 799 1.57 -14.66 -29.30
N ASP A 800 1.01 -14.67 -30.52
CA ASP A 800 0.59 -15.90 -31.20
C ASP A 800 1.78 -16.77 -31.62
N ALA A 801 2.85 -16.16 -32.13
CA ALA A 801 4.09 -16.86 -32.47
C ALA A 801 4.71 -17.53 -31.24
N VAL A 802 4.80 -16.82 -30.11
CA VAL A 802 5.34 -17.39 -28.87
C VAL A 802 4.44 -18.48 -28.30
N ARG A 803 3.11 -18.37 -28.45
CA ARG A 803 2.19 -19.47 -28.09
C ARG A 803 2.40 -20.72 -28.94
N ARG A 804 2.64 -20.58 -30.24
CA ARG A 804 3.00 -21.71 -31.10
C ARG A 804 4.34 -22.31 -30.67
N ALA A 805 5.36 -21.50 -30.44
CA ALA A 805 6.65 -21.95 -29.92
C ALA A 805 6.51 -22.79 -28.64
N ALA A 806 5.61 -22.39 -27.73
CA ALA A 806 5.32 -23.11 -26.49
C ALA A 806 4.48 -24.39 -26.68
N GLY A 807 3.60 -24.43 -27.68
CA GLY A 807 2.57 -25.45 -27.85
C GLY A 807 2.86 -26.55 -28.88
N THR A 808 3.66 -26.28 -29.92
CA THR A 808 3.80 -27.15 -31.10
C THR A 808 5.22 -27.65 -31.37
N GLY A 809 6.12 -27.63 -30.37
CA GLY A 809 7.52 -28.07 -30.55
C GLY A 809 7.59 -29.45 -31.24
N PRO A 810 8.33 -29.60 -32.37
CA PRO A 810 8.41 -30.87 -33.06
C PRO A 810 9.20 -31.88 -32.22
N TRP A 811 8.47 -32.76 -31.51
CA TRP A 811 9.03 -33.72 -30.55
C TRP A 811 10.03 -34.72 -31.13
N ALA A 812 10.07 -34.86 -32.46
CA ALA A 812 10.93 -35.78 -33.20
C ALA A 812 11.99 -35.08 -34.07
N ALA A 813 12.01 -33.75 -34.15
CA ALA A 813 12.94 -33.02 -35.01
C ALA A 813 14.22 -32.66 -34.25
N SER A 814 15.37 -32.76 -34.92
CA SER A 814 16.62 -32.17 -34.43
C SER A 814 16.69 -30.68 -34.76
N VAL A 815 17.61 -29.96 -34.12
CA VAL A 815 17.96 -28.56 -34.48
C VAL A 815 18.23 -28.44 -35.98
N ARG A 816 18.89 -29.45 -36.56
CA ARG A 816 19.25 -29.47 -37.97
C ARG A 816 18.04 -29.63 -38.88
N ASP A 817 17.06 -30.46 -38.51
CA ASP A 817 15.86 -30.68 -39.31
C ASP A 817 15.05 -29.37 -39.43
N ILE A 818 14.88 -28.65 -38.31
CA ILE A 818 14.18 -27.35 -38.30
C ILE A 818 14.85 -26.33 -39.20
N VAL A 819 16.17 -26.17 -39.10
CA VAL A 819 16.92 -25.22 -39.92
C VAL A 819 16.84 -25.58 -41.40
N GLN A 820 16.87 -26.88 -41.74
CA GLN A 820 16.77 -27.35 -43.12
C GLN A 820 15.40 -27.10 -43.73
N ASP A 821 14.33 -27.38 -42.98
CA ASP A 821 12.97 -27.17 -43.45
C ASP A 821 12.67 -25.68 -43.60
N TRP A 822 13.06 -24.85 -42.63
CA TRP A 822 12.98 -23.39 -42.74
C TRP A 822 13.76 -22.86 -43.95
N TRP A 823 15.01 -23.30 -44.14
CA TRP A 823 15.82 -22.84 -45.27
C TRP A 823 15.17 -23.19 -46.61
N ARG A 824 14.62 -24.40 -46.75
CA ARG A 824 13.95 -24.84 -47.98
C ARG A 824 12.73 -23.97 -48.31
N ASP A 825 12.00 -23.55 -47.30
CA ASP A 825 10.79 -22.75 -47.44
C ASP A 825 11.08 -21.25 -47.67
N GLN A 826 12.10 -20.72 -46.99
CA GLN A 826 12.42 -19.29 -46.97
C GLN A 826 13.39 -18.86 -48.09
N ALA A 827 14.35 -19.70 -48.49
CA ALA A 827 15.35 -19.38 -49.51
C ALA A 827 14.78 -18.92 -50.88
N PRO A 828 13.63 -19.44 -51.37
CA PRO A 828 13.02 -18.94 -52.61
C PRO A 828 12.43 -17.53 -52.51
N ARG A 829 12.03 -17.09 -51.30
CA ARG A 829 11.36 -15.81 -51.06
C ARG A 829 12.34 -14.69 -50.70
N THR A 830 13.32 -15.03 -49.89
CA THR A 830 14.40 -14.14 -49.45
C THR A 830 15.72 -14.87 -49.61
N GLY A 831 16.80 -14.22 -50.07
CA GLY A 831 18.10 -14.89 -50.13
C GLY A 831 18.57 -15.28 -48.73
N VAL A 832 18.83 -16.57 -48.48
CA VAL A 832 19.27 -17.08 -47.16
C VAL A 832 20.66 -17.71 -47.24
N THR A 833 21.55 -17.28 -46.36
CA THR A 833 22.84 -17.93 -46.07
C THR A 833 22.78 -18.60 -44.71
N VAL A 834 23.22 -19.86 -44.60
CA VAL A 834 23.29 -20.60 -43.33
C VAL A 834 24.70 -21.12 -43.10
N ARG A 835 25.24 -20.88 -41.91
CA ARG A 835 26.53 -21.44 -41.44
C ARG A 835 26.32 -22.24 -40.17
N ASP A 836 26.61 -23.54 -40.24
CA ASP A 836 26.52 -24.47 -39.12
C ASP A 836 27.93 -24.87 -38.67
N ASP A 837 28.40 -24.32 -37.55
CA ASP A 837 29.67 -24.69 -36.87
C ASP A 837 29.38 -25.35 -35.51
N MET A 838 28.27 -26.11 -35.42
CA MET A 838 28.06 -27.05 -34.32
C MET A 838 29.12 -28.17 -34.40
N ARG A 839 30.33 -27.91 -33.91
CA ARG A 839 31.39 -28.93 -33.74
C ARG A 839 30.90 -30.03 -32.78
N GLN A 840 31.64 -31.14 -32.66
CA GLN A 840 31.35 -32.38 -31.90
C GLN A 840 30.77 -32.27 -30.46
N GLY A 841 30.49 -31.08 -29.92
CA GLY A 841 29.75 -30.89 -28.69
C GLY A 841 28.28 -31.30 -28.83
N THR A 842 27.79 -32.08 -27.87
CA THR A 842 26.41 -32.57 -27.83
C THR A 842 25.52 -31.53 -27.14
N PHE A 843 24.66 -30.84 -27.89
CA PHE A 843 23.54 -30.06 -27.34
C PHE A 843 22.28 -30.93 -27.40
N LEU A 844 21.61 -31.10 -26.25
CA LEU A 844 20.35 -31.82 -26.15
C LEU A 844 19.20 -30.81 -26.03
N PRO A 845 18.49 -30.48 -27.13
CA PRO A 845 17.41 -29.51 -27.10
C PRO A 845 16.21 -30.01 -26.30
N LEU A 846 15.55 -29.10 -25.59
CA LEU A 846 14.21 -29.33 -25.06
C LEU A 846 13.18 -29.10 -26.17
N PRO A 847 11.98 -29.71 -26.12
CA PRO A 847 10.93 -29.48 -27.12
C PRO A 847 10.59 -27.98 -27.31
N VAL A 848 10.63 -27.21 -26.22
CA VAL A 848 10.43 -25.76 -26.26
C VAL A 848 11.53 -25.01 -27.00
N HIS A 849 12.78 -25.48 -26.97
CA HIS A 849 13.89 -24.86 -27.71
C HIS A 849 13.73 -25.04 -29.20
N LEU A 850 13.18 -26.19 -29.62
CA LEU A 850 12.88 -26.48 -31.01
C LEU A 850 11.75 -25.57 -31.53
N GLY A 851 10.68 -25.40 -30.75
CA GLY A 851 9.63 -24.43 -31.06
C GLY A 851 10.14 -22.99 -31.11
N ALA A 852 10.97 -22.60 -30.13
CA ALA A 852 11.60 -21.28 -30.08
C ALA A 852 12.44 -21.00 -31.32
N LEU A 853 13.29 -21.95 -31.73
CA LEU A 853 14.13 -21.85 -32.90
C LEU A 853 13.28 -21.70 -34.18
N ASN A 854 12.26 -22.53 -34.35
CA ASN A 854 11.40 -22.51 -35.52
C ASN A 854 10.68 -21.16 -35.68
N GLU A 855 10.04 -20.67 -34.61
CA GLU A 855 9.30 -19.41 -34.66
C GLU A 855 10.24 -18.20 -34.77
N ALA A 856 11.43 -18.23 -34.16
CA ALA A 856 12.41 -17.15 -34.31
C ALA A 856 12.91 -17.04 -35.77
N LEU A 857 13.24 -18.17 -36.40
CA LEU A 857 13.64 -18.20 -37.80
C LEU A 857 12.51 -17.75 -38.74
N THR A 858 11.28 -18.18 -38.47
CA THR A 858 10.09 -17.80 -39.24
C THR A 858 9.80 -16.31 -39.12
N TRP A 859 9.77 -15.77 -37.90
CA TRP A 859 9.54 -14.35 -37.62
C TRP A 859 10.58 -13.45 -38.30
N CYS A 860 11.86 -13.81 -38.19
CA CYS A 860 12.94 -13.08 -38.86
C CYS A 860 12.85 -13.21 -40.39
N GLY A 861 12.39 -14.36 -40.89
CA GLY A 861 12.09 -14.59 -42.30
C GLY A 861 11.06 -13.63 -42.87
N GLU A 862 9.91 -13.53 -42.20
CA GLU A 862 8.82 -12.64 -42.57
C GLU A 862 9.24 -11.17 -42.53
N ALA A 863 10.00 -10.77 -41.48
CA ALA A 863 10.53 -9.41 -41.38
C ALA A 863 11.50 -9.07 -42.53
N ALA A 864 12.37 -10.01 -42.89
CA ALA A 864 13.29 -9.83 -44.02
C ALA A 864 12.56 -9.77 -45.37
N GLU A 865 11.52 -10.59 -45.56
CA GLU A 865 10.69 -10.62 -46.75
C GLU A 865 9.96 -9.29 -46.93
N ALA A 866 9.35 -8.77 -45.86
CA ALA A 866 8.68 -7.47 -45.86
C ALA A 866 9.63 -6.31 -46.19
N ALA A 867 10.90 -6.40 -45.78
CA ALA A 867 11.94 -5.42 -46.09
C ALA A 867 12.65 -5.67 -47.45
N GLY A 868 12.38 -6.78 -48.13
CA GLY A 868 13.03 -7.16 -49.38
C GLY A 868 14.54 -7.41 -49.24
N THR A 869 14.98 -7.95 -48.11
CA THR A 869 16.41 -8.15 -47.79
C THR A 869 16.81 -9.62 -47.70
N GLN A 870 18.10 -9.88 -47.54
CA GLN A 870 18.67 -11.22 -47.34
C GLN A 870 18.81 -11.55 -45.84
N ILE A 871 18.94 -12.83 -45.52
CA ILE A 871 19.13 -13.33 -44.15
C ILE A 871 20.45 -14.09 -44.05
N ASP A 872 21.22 -13.83 -43.00
CA ASP A 872 22.44 -14.60 -42.67
C ASP A 872 22.25 -15.26 -41.31
N ALA A 873 22.20 -16.59 -41.27
CA ALA A 873 21.99 -17.37 -40.06
C ALA A 873 23.25 -18.17 -39.69
N GLU A 874 23.70 -18.05 -38.44
CA GLU A 874 24.89 -18.75 -37.93
C GLU A 874 24.57 -19.52 -36.65
N LEU A 875 24.98 -20.80 -36.57
CA LEU A 875 24.73 -21.68 -35.44
C LEU A 875 26.05 -22.19 -34.83
N THR A 876 26.18 -22.11 -33.50
CA THR A 876 27.34 -22.68 -32.77
C THR A 876 26.96 -23.14 -31.36
N ILE A 877 27.70 -24.10 -30.83
CA ILE A 877 27.54 -24.58 -29.45
C ILE A 877 28.75 -24.13 -28.63
N ARG A 878 28.48 -23.43 -27.53
CA ARG A 878 29.48 -22.97 -26.57
C ARG A 878 28.96 -23.14 -25.15
N ASP A 879 29.77 -23.74 -24.27
CA ASP A 879 29.45 -23.94 -22.85
C ASP A 879 28.08 -24.62 -22.64
N GLY A 880 27.76 -25.62 -23.48
CA GLY A 880 26.47 -26.34 -23.42
C GLY A 880 25.24 -25.54 -23.87
N THR A 881 25.43 -24.34 -24.42
CA THR A 881 24.38 -23.46 -24.95
C THR A 881 24.47 -23.36 -26.46
N LEU A 882 23.35 -23.60 -27.16
CA LEU A 882 23.24 -23.36 -28.59
C LEU A 882 22.99 -21.86 -28.83
N HIS A 883 23.86 -21.23 -29.60
CA HIS A 883 23.73 -19.84 -30.01
C HIS A 883 23.36 -19.81 -31.48
N VAL A 884 22.30 -19.08 -31.80
CA VAL A 884 21.79 -18.87 -33.16
C VAL A 884 21.76 -17.38 -33.41
N TRP A 885 22.60 -16.91 -34.31
CA TRP A 885 22.67 -15.52 -34.74
C TRP A 885 21.95 -15.38 -36.08
N ILE A 886 21.05 -14.40 -36.19
CA ILE A 886 20.22 -14.15 -37.38
C ILE A 886 20.40 -12.68 -37.78
N GLY A 887 21.21 -12.44 -38.81
CA GLY A 887 21.46 -11.12 -39.38
C GLY A 887 20.37 -10.69 -40.35
N LEU A 888 19.89 -9.46 -40.17
CA LEU A 888 18.78 -8.84 -40.91
C LEU A 888 19.20 -7.45 -41.42
N PRO A 889 20.06 -7.38 -42.46
CA PRO A 889 20.52 -6.11 -43.00
C PRO A 889 19.35 -5.27 -43.52
N ASN A 890 19.37 -3.96 -43.25
CA ASN A 890 18.34 -2.99 -43.67
C ASN A 890 16.94 -3.20 -43.06
N VAL A 891 16.81 -4.01 -42.01
CA VAL A 891 15.61 -4.08 -41.17
C VAL A 891 15.84 -3.23 -39.92
N ASP A 892 14.84 -2.44 -39.50
CA ASP A 892 14.81 -1.88 -38.16
C ASP A 892 14.44 -3.01 -37.18
N VAL A 893 15.44 -3.81 -36.81
CA VAL A 893 15.26 -5.02 -36.00
C VAL A 893 14.69 -4.68 -34.62
N PRO A 894 15.09 -3.61 -33.91
CA PRO A 894 14.44 -3.19 -32.68
C PRO A 894 12.92 -3.01 -32.85
N THR A 895 12.49 -2.26 -33.86
CA THR A 895 11.05 -2.04 -34.09
C THR A 895 10.31 -3.32 -34.47
N ALA A 896 10.94 -4.22 -35.23
CA ALA A 896 10.28 -5.43 -35.75
C ALA A 896 10.28 -6.63 -34.76
N CYS A 897 11.30 -6.74 -33.91
CA CYS A 897 11.59 -7.97 -33.16
C CYS A 897 11.60 -7.81 -31.64
N ASP A 898 11.63 -6.58 -31.08
CA ASP A 898 11.82 -6.41 -29.63
C ASP A 898 10.66 -7.00 -28.81
N ASP A 899 9.41 -6.76 -29.21
CA ASP A 899 8.23 -7.34 -28.57
C ASP A 899 8.23 -8.88 -28.63
N PHE A 900 8.62 -9.45 -29.78
CA PHE A 900 8.75 -10.90 -29.96
C PHE A 900 9.88 -11.48 -29.10
N GLY A 901 11.07 -10.89 -29.13
CA GLY A 901 12.22 -11.35 -28.35
C GLY A 901 11.96 -11.28 -26.85
N ARG A 902 11.32 -10.19 -26.38
CA ARG A 902 10.88 -10.05 -24.98
C ARG A 902 9.88 -11.14 -24.58
N LEU A 903 8.86 -11.39 -25.39
CA LEU A 903 7.86 -12.42 -25.11
C LEU A 903 8.48 -13.82 -25.11
N LEU A 904 9.34 -14.13 -26.07
CA LEU A 904 9.98 -15.43 -26.20
C LEU A 904 10.83 -15.75 -24.96
N SER A 905 11.67 -14.79 -24.55
CA SER A 905 12.57 -14.93 -23.40
C SER A 905 11.83 -15.06 -22.07
N ARG A 906 10.66 -14.42 -21.93
CA ARG A 906 9.86 -14.50 -20.70
C ARG A 906 8.97 -15.72 -20.63
N THR A 907 8.51 -16.21 -21.76
CA THR A 907 7.51 -17.29 -21.81
C THR A 907 8.18 -18.65 -21.81
N LEU A 908 9.31 -18.80 -22.51
CA LEU A 908 9.96 -20.09 -22.69
C LEU A 908 11.11 -20.26 -21.70
N PRO A 909 11.20 -21.41 -21.00
CA PRO A 909 12.34 -21.67 -20.11
C PRO A 909 13.65 -21.79 -20.89
N TYR A 910 14.75 -21.39 -20.25
CA TYR A 910 16.12 -21.56 -20.77
C TYR A 910 16.34 -21.01 -22.18
N THR A 911 15.55 -20.01 -22.55
CA THR A 911 15.56 -19.39 -23.88
C THR A 911 15.77 -17.90 -23.70
N ASP A 912 16.80 -17.35 -24.31
CA ASP A 912 17.02 -15.91 -24.37
C ASP A 912 17.03 -15.46 -25.82
N CYS A 913 16.28 -14.41 -26.13
CA CYS A 913 16.22 -13.81 -27.45
C CYS A 913 16.63 -12.34 -27.36
N LEU A 914 17.85 -12.07 -27.79
CA LEU A 914 18.48 -10.75 -27.74
C LEU A 914 18.29 -10.05 -29.07
N VAL A 915 17.76 -8.83 -29.02
CA VAL A 915 17.61 -7.98 -30.20
C VAL A 915 18.71 -6.90 -30.19
N ALA A 916 19.34 -6.70 -31.33
CA ALA A 916 20.33 -5.67 -31.60
C ALA A 916 19.90 -4.82 -32.81
N GLU A 917 20.73 -3.86 -33.24
CA GLU A 917 20.38 -2.96 -34.34
C GLU A 917 20.12 -3.68 -35.67
N ASP A 918 20.91 -4.72 -35.98
CA ASP A 918 20.90 -5.40 -37.28
C ASP A 918 20.74 -6.93 -37.19
N HIS A 919 20.54 -7.48 -35.98
CA HIS A 919 20.45 -8.93 -35.79
C HIS A 919 19.63 -9.33 -34.57
N VAL A 920 19.21 -10.60 -34.58
CA VAL A 920 18.65 -11.32 -33.45
C VAL A 920 19.62 -12.42 -33.02
N LEU A 921 19.92 -12.50 -31.72
CA LEU A 921 20.73 -13.56 -31.12
C LEU A 921 19.86 -14.40 -30.17
N LEU A 922 19.54 -15.61 -30.61
CA LEU A 922 18.81 -16.60 -29.81
C LEU A 922 19.81 -17.51 -29.08
N ARG A 923 19.69 -17.62 -27.76
CA ARG A 923 20.46 -18.53 -26.91
C ARG A 923 19.54 -19.57 -26.30
N LEU A 924 19.89 -20.83 -26.48
CA LEU A 924 19.12 -21.97 -25.99
C LEU A 924 20.02 -22.73 -25.02
N HIS A 925 19.75 -22.57 -23.72
CA HIS A 925 20.59 -23.10 -22.65
C HIS A 925 20.28 -24.58 -22.43
N GLY A 926 21.33 -25.41 -22.43
CA GLY A 926 21.17 -26.83 -22.11
C GLY A 926 20.62 -27.04 -20.69
N ALA A 927 20.03 -28.21 -20.44
CA ALA A 927 19.57 -28.56 -19.10
C ALA A 927 20.73 -28.51 -18.09
N HIS A 928 20.51 -27.86 -16.93
CA HIS A 928 21.49 -27.86 -15.85
C HIS A 928 21.74 -29.28 -15.31
N ASP A 929 22.98 -29.58 -14.93
CA ASP A 929 23.32 -30.80 -14.20
C ASP A 929 22.75 -30.72 -12.77
N THR A 930 21.52 -31.21 -12.60
CA THR A 930 20.81 -31.16 -11.32
C THR A 930 21.49 -31.96 -10.22
N ALA A 931 22.41 -32.87 -10.55
CA ALA A 931 23.14 -33.68 -9.58
C ALA A 931 24.10 -32.86 -8.69
N ARG A 932 24.44 -31.63 -9.09
CA ARG A 932 25.35 -30.74 -8.35
C ARG A 932 24.65 -29.63 -7.55
N LEU A 933 23.33 -29.52 -7.67
CA LEU A 933 22.55 -28.47 -7.03
C LEU A 933 22.10 -28.85 -5.61
N SER A 934 21.90 -27.86 -4.74
CA SER A 934 21.16 -28.10 -3.50
C SER A 934 19.74 -28.60 -3.78
N PRO A 935 19.11 -29.38 -2.88
CA PRO A 935 17.75 -29.88 -3.09
C PRO A 935 16.72 -28.80 -3.41
N LEU A 936 16.87 -27.60 -2.80
CA LEU A 936 16.02 -26.44 -3.03
C LEU A 936 16.25 -25.83 -4.42
N ALA A 937 17.51 -25.66 -4.83
CA ALA A 937 17.87 -25.19 -6.16
C ALA A 937 17.37 -26.15 -7.24
N ALA A 938 17.54 -27.46 -7.04
CA ALA A 938 17.02 -28.48 -7.93
C ALA A 938 15.50 -28.41 -8.05
N ALA A 939 14.77 -28.28 -6.94
CA ALA A 939 13.31 -28.16 -6.94
C ALA A 939 12.80 -26.95 -7.75
N GLY A 940 13.44 -25.78 -7.58
CA GLY A 940 13.07 -24.58 -8.33
C GLY A 940 13.44 -24.64 -9.81
N LEU A 941 14.65 -25.12 -10.14
CA LEU A 941 15.09 -25.24 -11.54
C LEU A 941 14.34 -26.35 -12.30
N ASP A 942 13.96 -27.44 -11.61
CA ASP A 942 13.06 -28.45 -12.16
C ASP A 942 11.68 -27.84 -12.43
N ALA A 943 11.11 -27.07 -11.50
CA ALA A 943 9.83 -26.38 -11.71
C ALA A 943 9.91 -25.37 -12.88
N TYR A 944 11.00 -24.61 -12.96
CA TYR A 944 11.27 -23.68 -14.04
C TYR A 944 11.34 -24.40 -15.40
N ALA A 945 11.91 -25.61 -15.43
CA ALA A 945 12.03 -26.47 -16.62
C ALA A 945 10.75 -27.23 -17.00
N SER A 946 9.97 -27.67 -16.02
CA SER A 946 8.92 -28.70 -16.16
C SER A 946 7.53 -28.16 -16.49
N ALA A 947 7.34 -26.84 -16.51
CA ALA A 947 6.13 -26.16 -17.00
C ALA A 947 5.66 -26.65 -18.40
N THR A 948 6.52 -27.34 -19.16
CA THR A 948 6.22 -27.91 -20.48
C THR A 948 6.30 -29.44 -20.57
N ARG A 949 6.64 -30.17 -19.49
CA ARG A 949 6.78 -31.64 -19.53
C ARG A 949 5.49 -32.43 -19.30
N TYR A 950 4.43 -31.83 -18.75
CA TYR A 950 3.30 -32.59 -18.20
C TYR A 950 1.94 -32.41 -18.87
N ARG A 951 1.83 -31.69 -20.00
CA ARG A 951 0.69 -31.87 -20.92
C ARG A 951 0.93 -33.09 -21.81
N GLN A 952 0.95 -34.25 -21.14
CA GLN A 952 0.68 -35.62 -21.57
C GLN A 952 0.99 -36.05 -23.02
N ARG A 953 1.93 -36.99 -23.13
CA ARG A 953 1.78 -38.20 -23.96
C ARG A 953 0.63 -39.05 -23.39
N PRO A 954 -0.27 -39.63 -24.20
CA PRO A 954 -1.03 -40.79 -23.76
C PRO A 954 -0.06 -41.94 -23.48
N ALA A 955 -0.37 -42.73 -22.46
CA ALA A 955 0.28 -44.00 -22.21
C ALA A 955 0.05 -44.94 -23.41
N GLU A 956 1.05 -45.10 -24.26
CA GLU A 956 1.18 -46.29 -25.09
C GLU A 956 2.45 -47.02 -24.62
N GLU A 957 2.18 -48.16 -23.98
CA GLU A 957 3.12 -49.23 -23.71
C GLU A 957 3.78 -49.66 -25.03
N PHE A 958 5.10 -49.56 -25.11
CA PHE A 958 5.86 -50.43 -26.02
C PHE A 958 6.41 -51.58 -25.19
N PRO A 959 6.00 -52.84 -25.45
CA PRO A 959 6.60 -53.98 -24.81
C PRO A 959 8.05 -54.13 -25.28
N GLU A 960 8.95 -54.33 -24.31
CA GLU A 960 10.33 -54.74 -24.54
C GLU A 960 10.36 -56.02 -25.37
N ALA A 961 10.72 -55.91 -26.65
CA ALA A 961 11.15 -57.05 -27.45
C ALA A 961 12.59 -57.39 -27.04
N SER A 962 12.70 -58.24 -26.01
CA SER A 962 13.87 -59.05 -25.72
C SER A 962 14.24 -59.89 -26.95
N MET A 963 15.33 -59.51 -27.63
CA MET A 963 16.07 -60.39 -28.54
C MET A 963 17.19 -61.04 -27.73
N ALA A 964 16.85 -62.15 -27.06
CA ALA A 964 17.82 -63.09 -26.57
C ALA A 964 18.30 -63.97 -27.74
N GLU A 965 19.61 -64.04 -27.91
CA GLU A 965 20.28 -65.04 -28.72
C GLU A 965 19.98 -66.44 -28.17
N GLU A 966 19.28 -67.27 -28.95
CA GLU A 966 19.39 -68.73 -28.85
C GLU A 966 19.84 -69.28 -30.20
N ARG A 967 21.10 -69.72 -30.22
CA ARG A 967 21.60 -70.70 -31.19
C ARG A 967 21.00 -72.06 -30.82
N GLU A 968 20.42 -72.74 -31.81
CA GLU A 968 20.73 -74.12 -32.24
C GLU A 968 19.48 -74.81 -32.84
N GLY A 969 19.68 -75.45 -34.00
CA GLY A 969 18.91 -76.67 -34.33
C GLY A 969 18.07 -76.66 -35.60
N ASN A 970 18.69 -77.19 -36.67
CA ASN A 970 18.10 -78.10 -37.65
C ASN A 970 17.20 -77.60 -38.82
N ILE A 971 17.74 -77.93 -40.01
CA ILE A 971 17.18 -78.06 -41.36
C ILE A 971 17.16 -76.80 -42.21
#